data_AF-A0A0B4VM67-F1
#
_entry.id   AF-A0A0B4VM67-F1
#
_cell.length_a   1.000
_cell.length_b   1.000
_cell.length_c   1.000
_cell.angle_alpha   90.00
_cell.angle_beta   90.00
_cell.angle_gamma   90.00
#
_symmetry.space_group_name_H-M   'P 1'
#
loop_
_entity.id
_entity.type
_entity.pdbx_description
1 polymer ?
#
loop_
_entity_poly.entity_id
_entity_poly.type
_entity_poly.pdbx_seq_one_letter_code
_entity_poly.pdbx_strand_id
1 'polypeptide(L)'
;MWMKGALELCPDLKVLPYDFPAYEEASRKFYDSILELDGTVQSVSIDEALVDISSLCIEAGGSDGKSISEASIYREQEKADSTAHALRDKIKERTGCNVSIGIGQNILQARLALRKAKPAGQFQLKPDDMLNFIGDFTVKDLPGVAHSLGAKLEELGIIFVKDIRDFSREKLINHLGPKTGVKLWEYSRGIDNAVVGEQVVRKSVSAEINWGIRFVNQKQAEEFIQSLCEELRRRLLENGVKGGQLTMRIMRRAADSPADPPKHLGHGKCDTFNKSVPLHTPTNSSDVIGKEAISILRSFNFSPGDLRGLGVQMTKLVPVKSISSSESASSQRQLQFKSSSPSPIIKETHDADEIISPKKGESPSLHLSESLKAGLPLNDASQRPLNVTGTQFIMPSEPSSSVLSELPRDIRSKLVAKDRPSISDRFRAATSSPRPTTPFASTALPPESQLDLETLNALPEDVRAEVLDYYKSNSGTPGSRPTGSPGLEKSPRHKKPTTPTKPRPSRGRGRPRTGIKPGSGPSLTQSRFNIPQPPLFKAGEGPRANDDSNLDVDSEVSTEFLAALPEDIRQEVIEERRQARVREQGGLNVAEIHQRNTRTMQNTTSNSANPVNPEQKLLRLDPRPPKPTFTSKKLSTLPELREALNEWYTAFETDGPFDEDVEALSKYLRRVILEEKDVCKATDLIRWLGWLVDDCGGAVSKSVEDAEDPSVSHASWKGALVKVQDCTAAAPTHYAVVLFEGFQALDVFGPLDALNITSLDNGIKLSIIGPDLSPVSTKPPSSTANLKPGWGFSESVAPTHTYANPPTDIDVLIVPGGMGTNDATNVMPAVQLTRNLYPNVKYLFSICTGAKILAAAGLLDGKQATTNKRHYEIAIKPYPQVKWQRSARWVVDGNIWTSSGISAGTDAMLAFIGMVYGRDFALSVAKRMEYRWVEDPADDPFAAPEMSS
;
A
#
# COMPACT_ATOMS: atom_id res chain seq x y z
N MET A 1 -14.00 7.61 21.96
CA MET A 1 -14.96 8.63 22.47
C MET A 1 -15.43 9.49 21.29
N TRP A 2 -16.46 10.32 21.44
CA TRP A 2 -16.80 11.39 20.46
C TRP A 2 -16.40 12.75 21.05
N MET A 3 -16.01 13.71 20.21
CA MET A 3 -15.46 14.99 20.68
C MET A 3 -16.38 15.75 21.64
N LYS A 4 -17.71 15.75 21.40
CA LYS A 4 -18.67 16.39 22.32
C LYS A 4 -18.56 15.84 23.74
N GLY A 5 -18.57 14.51 23.90
CA GLY A 5 -18.42 13.85 25.20
C GLY A 5 -17.02 13.95 25.80
N ALA A 6 -16.01 14.29 25.00
CA ALA A 6 -14.67 14.58 25.52
C ALA A 6 -14.58 16.03 26.06
N LEU A 7 -15.20 16.98 25.37
CA LEU A 7 -15.31 18.39 25.80
C LEU A 7 -16.23 18.55 27.02
N GLU A 8 -17.31 17.75 27.11
CA GLU A 8 -18.18 17.66 28.30
C GLU A 8 -17.43 17.14 29.55
N LEU A 9 -16.33 16.40 29.37
CA LEU A 9 -15.47 15.89 30.46
C LEU A 9 -14.23 16.76 30.69
N CYS A 10 -13.80 17.53 29.69
CA CYS A 10 -12.60 18.37 29.73
C CYS A 10 -12.79 19.56 28.75
N PRO A 11 -13.30 20.71 29.21
CA PRO A 11 -13.56 21.86 28.35
C PRO A 11 -12.29 22.43 27.68
N ASP A 12 -11.16 22.41 28.38
CA ASP A 12 -9.86 22.93 27.92
C ASP A 12 -9.13 22.00 26.91
N LEU A 13 -9.82 20.99 26.37
CA LEU A 13 -9.24 19.98 25.48
C LEU A 13 -8.82 20.58 24.14
N LYS A 14 -7.51 20.79 23.96
CA LYS A 14 -6.91 21.21 22.69
C LYS A 14 -7.12 20.16 21.61
N VAL A 15 -7.87 20.52 20.57
CA VAL A 15 -8.15 19.66 19.41
C VAL A 15 -7.11 19.94 18.31
N LEU A 16 -6.44 18.88 17.84
CA LEU A 16 -5.47 18.95 16.74
C LEU A 16 -6.02 18.26 15.49
N PRO A 17 -5.66 18.74 14.27
CA PRO A 17 -5.99 18.04 13.02
C PRO A 17 -5.16 16.76 12.86
N TYR A 18 -5.56 15.90 11.93
CA TYR A 18 -4.78 14.73 11.53
C TYR A 18 -3.66 15.10 10.55
N ASP A 19 -2.44 14.62 10.82
CA ASP A 19 -1.27 14.77 9.96
C ASP A 19 -0.80 13.38 9.49
N PHE A 20 -1.48 12.84 8.48
CA PHE A 20 -1.17 11.51 7.95
C PHE A 20 0.27 11.37 7.42
N PRO A 21 0.85 12.35 6.67
CA PRO A 21 2.25 12.32 6.28
C PRO A 21 3.22 12.18 7.47
N ALA A 22 3.03 12.96 8.54
CA ALA A 22 3.88 12.85 9.73
C ALA A 22 3.74 11.49 10.43
N TYR A 23 2.53 10.90 10.46
CA TYR A 23 2.32 9.56 11.01
C TYR A 23 3.03 8.48 10.19
N GLU A 24 2.99 8.56 8.86
CA GLU A 24 3.70 7.63 7.97
C GLU A 24 5.22 7.77 8.05
N GLU A 25 5.74 8.99 8.20
CA GLU A 25 7.18 9.23 8.37
C GLU A 25 7.68 8.73 9.73
N ALA A 26 6.97 9.04 10.82
CA ALA A 26 7.30 8.55 12.16
C ALA A 26 7.21 7.01 12.24
N SER A 27 6.22 6.42 11.57
CA SER A 27 6.08 4.97 11.43
C SER A 27 7.26 4.31 10.71
N ARG A 28 7.71 4.90 9.59
CA ARG A 28 8.88 4.40 8.85
C ARG A 28 10.11 4.39 9.76
N LYS A 29 10.43 5.54 10.37
CA LYS A 29 11.55 5.69 11.33
C LYS A 29 11.47 4.73 12.52
N PHE A 30 10.25 4.44 13.00
CA PHE A 30 9.99 3.43 14.05
C PHE A 30 10.34 2.02 13.57
N TYR A 31 9.83 1.60 12.40
CA TYR A 31 10.11 0.30 11.83
C TYR A 31 11.58 0.13 11.41
N ASP A 32 12.21 1.14 10.78
CA ASP A 32 13.63 1.14 10.43
C ASP A 32 14.51 0.89 11.67
N SER A 33 14.17 1.52 12.79
CA SER A 33 14.90 1.37 14.06
C SER A 33 14.78 -0.02 14.69
N ILE A 34 13.70 -0.74 14.37
CA ILE A 34 13.42 -2.12 14.79
C ILE A 34 14.05 -3.14 13.82
N LEU A 35 14.04 -2.88 12.51
CA LEU A 35 14.65 -3.73 11.49
C LEU A 35 16.20 -3.72 11.55
N GLU A 36 16.79 -2.73 12.21
CA GLU A 36 18.20 -2.71 12.60
C GLU A 36 18.52 -3.59 13.83
N LEU A 37 17.55 -4.31 14.40
CA LEU A 37 17.80 -5.38 15.39
C LEU A 37 17.85 -6.73 14.70
N ASP A 38 18.83 -7.55 15.07
CA ASP A 38 18.98 -8.92 14.57
C ASP A 38 18.00 -9.87 15.28
N GLY A 39 16.73 -9.84 14.84
CA GLY A 39 15.62 -10.58 15.43
C GLY A 39 14.41 -10.67 14.50
N THR A 40 13.48 -11.59 14.78
CA THR A 40 12.33 -11.82 13.89
C THR A 40 11.25 -10.78 14.14
N VAL A 41 11.02 -9.88 13.17
CA VAL A 41 10.04 -8.78 13.28
C VAL A 41 8.71 -9.15 12.62
N GLN A 42 7.60 -8.81 13.28
CA GLN A 42 6.25 -8.90 12.73
C GLN A 42 5.49 -7.59 12.98
N SER A 43 5.00 -6.96 11.91
CA SER A 43 4.17 -5.75 12.00
C SER A 43 2.77 -6.06 12.53
N VAL A 44 2.21 -5.13 13.33
CA VAL A 44 0.84 -5.23 13.86
C VAL A 44 0.00 -4.01 13.45
N SER A 45 0.54 -2.82 13.63
CA SER A 45 -0.07 -1.54 13.21
C SER A 45 1.01 -0.58 12.70
N ILE A 46 0.61 0.67 12.45
CA ILE A 46 1.51 1.78 12.12
C ILE A 46 2.48 2.14 13.28
N ASP A 47 2.12 1.79 14.52
CA ASP A 47 2.77 2.18 15.78
C ASP A 47 3.10 0.99 16.72
N GLU A 48 2.77 -0.24 16.31
CA GLU A 48 2.96 -1.47 17.09
C GLU A 48 3.57 -2.59 16.24
N ALA A 49 4.61 -3.23 16.78
CA ALA A 49 5.26 -4.41 16.20
C ALA A 49 5.52 -5.46 17.30
N LEU A 50 5.67 -6.71 16.89
CA LEU A 50 6.22 -7.79 17.71
C LEU A 50 7.64 -8.10 17.21
N VAL A 51 8.55 -8.36 18.14
CA VAL A 51 9.95 -8.69 17.84
C VAL A 51 10.35 -9.89 18.69
N ASP A 52 10.85 -10.94 18.05
CA ASP A 52 11.50 -12.05 18.73
C ASP A 52 13.01 -11.79 18.83
N ILE A 53 13.50 -11.70 20.08
CA ILE A 53 14.91 -11.46 20.43
C ILE A 53 15.56 -12.68 21.07
N SER A 54 14.95 -13.87 20.97
CA SER A 54 15.38 -15.08 21.67
C SER A 54 16.85 -15.43 21.39
N SER A 55 17.30 -15.36 20.13
CA SER A 55 18.69 -15.60 19.72
C SER A 55 19.68 -14.71 20.51
N LEU A 56 19.42 -13.39 20.51
CA LEU A 56 20.25 -12.39 21.18
C LEU A 56 20.31 -12.57 22.71
N CYS A 57 19.28 -13.19 23.30
CA CYS A 57 19.23 -13.49 24.73
C CYS A 57 19.99 -14.79 25.05
N ILE A 58 19.80 -15.85 24.26
CA ILE A 58 20.46 -17.15 24.41
C ILE A 58 21.98 -17.01 24.28
N GLU A 59 22.46 -16.24 23.30
CA GLU A 59 23.89 -15.94 23.12
C GLU A 59 24.49 -15.22 24.34
N ALA A 60 23.74 -14.31 24.98
CA ALA A 60 24.18 -13.61 26.20
C ALA A 60 24.07 -14.48 27.47
N GLY A 61 23.13 -15.44 27.50
CA GLY A 61 23.01 -16.44 28.56
C GLY A 61 24.22 -17.39 28.59
N GLY A 62 24.76 -17.73 27.43
CA GLY A 62 25.86 -18.69 27.26
C GLY A 62 25.40 -20.15 27.38
N SER A 63 24.18 -20.45 26.92
CA SER A 63 23.58 -21.79 26.90
C SER A 63 23.24 -22.21 25.47
N ASP A 64 23.34 -23.50 25.15
CA ASP A 64 22.96 -24.08 23.85
C ASP A 64 21.43 -24.14 23.63
N GLY A 65 20.64 -23.41 24.44
CA GLY A 65 19.17 -23.48 24.47
C GLY A 65 18.61 -24.80 25.01
N LYS A 66 19.46 -25.73 25.47
CA LYS A 66 19.09 -27.09 25.92
C LYS A 66 19.21 -27.30 27.43
N SER A 67 20.05 -26.53 28.11
CA SER A 67 20.29 -26.63 29.55
C SER A 67 19.90 -25.32 30.25
N ILE A 68 19.14 -25.46 31.34
CA ILE A 68 18.68 -24.33 32.15
C ILE A 68 19.65 -24.17 33.32
N SER A 69 20.22 -22.98 33.48
CA SER A 69 20.98 -22.60 34.67
C SER A 69 20.41 -21.30 35.23
N GLU A 70 20.34 -21.18 36.56
CA GLU A 70 19.82 -19.96 37.20
C GLU A 70 20.63 -18.71 36.80
N ALA A 71 21.93 -18.89 36.55
CA ALA A 71 22.84 -17.84 36.09
C ALA A 71 22.63 -17.42 34.61
N SER A 72 22.13 -18.30 33.74
CA SER A 72 21.81 -17.91 32.35
C SER A 72 20.47 -17.15 32.28
N ILE A 73 19.45 -17.61 33.02
CA ILE A 73 18.14 -16.92 33.11
C ILE A 73 18.30 -15.44 33.48
N TYR A 74 19.15 -15.13 34.46
CA TYR A 74 19.40 -13.74 34.87
C TYR A 74 20.03 -12.91 33.73
N ARG A 75 21.03 -13.46 33.02
CA ARG A 75 21.70 -12.78 31.90
C ARG A 75 20.77 -12.59 30.70
N GLU A 76 19.93 -13.58 30.40
CA GLU A 76 18.90 -13.52 29.37
C GLU A 76 17.89 -12.39 29.69
N GLN A 77 17.44 -12.29 30.94
CA GLN A 77 16.55 -11.22 31.42
C GLN A 77 17.20 -9.83 31.36
N GLU A 78 18.44 -9.69 31.84
CA GLU A 78 19.20 -8.44 31.82
C GLU A 78 19.50 -7.97 30.38
N LYS A 79 19.84 -8.90 29.49
CA LYS A 79 20.03 -8.64 28.05
C LYS A 79 18.74 -8.13 27.40
N ALA A 80 17.60 -8.76 27.69
CA ALA A 80 16.32 -8.35 27.14
C ALA A 80 15.91 -6.93 27.60
N ASP A 81 16.06 -6.60 28.88
CA ASP A 81 15.76 -5.26 29.40
C ASP A 81 16.74 -4.20 28.86
N SER A 82 18.03 -4.53 28.71
CA SER A 82 19.04 -3.66 28.10
C SER A 82 18.73 -3.35 26.63
N THR A 83 18.41 -4.37 25.82
CA THR A 83 17.99 -4.20 24.42
C THR A 83 16.70 -3.38 24.31
N ALA A 84 15.73 -3.59 25.21
CA ALA A 84 14.49 -2.79 25.24
C ALA A 84 14.76 -1.31 25.61
N HIS A 85 15.71 -1.04 26.50
CA HIS A 85 16.10 0.32 26.86
C HIS A 85 16.73 1.05 25.67
N ALA A 86 17.75 0.42 25.05
CA ALA A 86 18.43 0.97 23.87
C ALA A 86 17.47 1.20 22.70
N LEU A 87 16.49 0.30 22.47
CA LEU A 87 15.48 0.49 21.43
C LEU A 87 14.54 1.67 21.73
N ARG A 88 14.12 1.87 22.99
CA ARG A 88 13.28 3.00 23.40
C ARG A 88 13.97 4.35 23.15
N ASP A 89 15.25 4.45 23.52
CA ASP A 89 16.01 5.69 23.35
C ASP A 89 16.34 5.98 21.87
N LYS A 90 16.76 4.95 21.11
CA LYS A 90 17.01 5.04 19.66
C LYS A 90 15.77 5.48 18.86
N ILE A 91 14.60 4.93 19.19
CA ILE A 91 13.34 5.37 18.56
C ILE A 91 13.03 6.81 18.95
N LYS A 92 13.21 7.19 20.22
CA LYS A 92 12.96 8.54 20.71
C LYS A 92 13.88 9.59 20.08
N GLU A 93 15.15 9.28 19.90
CA GLU A 93 16.12 10.12 19.18
C GLU A 93 15.69 10.36 17.72
N ARG A 94 15.31 9.29 17.00
CA ARG A 94 14.97 9.36 15.57
C ARG A 94 13.58 9.94 15.27
N THR A 95 12.61 9.76 16.18
CA THR A 95 11.20 10.14 15.95
C THR A 95 10.71 11.32 16.80
N GLY A 96 11.41 11.66 17.89
CA GLY A 96 10.90 12.54 18.95
C GLY A 96 9.84 11.90 19.85
N CYS A 97 9.33 10.71 19.51
CA CYS A 97 8.21 10.05 20.19
C CYS A 97 8.70 9.06 21.26
N ASN A 98 8.06 9.07 22.44
CA ASN A 98 8.33 8.07 23.47
C ASN A 98 7.52 6.79 23.21
N VAL A 99 8.19 5.65 23.10
CA VAL A 99 7.56 4.32 22.99
C VAL A 99 7.57 3.56 24.32
N SER A 100 6.79 2.48 24.39
CA SER A 100 6.73 1.57 25.56
C SER A 100 6.92 0.14 25.10
N ILE A 101 7.58 -0.68 25.92
CA ILE A 101 7.90 -2.08 25.59
C ILE A 101 7.43 -3.01 26.70
N GLY A 102 6.70 -4.07 26.34
CA GLY A 102 6.38 -5.18 27.21
C GLY A 102 7.20 -6.41 26.84
N ILE A 103 7.92 -6.99 27.80
CA ILE A 103 8.75 -8.18 27.62
C ILE A 103 8.08 -9.35 28.34
N GLY A 104 8.04 -10.53 27.71
CA GLY A 104 7.50 -11.76 28.28
C GLY A 104 7.80 -12.96 27.37
N GLN A 105 7.56 -14.18 27.85
CA GLN A 105 7.98 -15.42 27.18
C GLN A 105 7.15 -15.77 25.93
N ASN A 106 6.02 -15.08 25.70
CA ASN A 106 5.18 -15.26 24.51
C ASN A 106 4.38 -13.98 24.21
N ILE A 107 3.70 -13.97 23.05
CA ILE A 107 2.97 -12.80 22.52
C ILE A 107 1.87 -12.31 23.48
N LEU A 108 1.17 -13.22 24.19
CA LEU A 108 0.18 -12.85 25.19
C LEU A 108 0.83 -12.12 26.38
N GLN A 109 1.89 -12.69 26.94
CA GLN A 109 2.62 -12.12 28.07
C GLN A 109 3.20 -10.74 27.73
N ALA A 110 3.85 -10.60 26.57
CA ALA A 110 4.41 -9.33 26.09
C ALA A 110 3.31 -8.26 25.91
N ARG A 111 2.13 -8.61 25.38
CA ARG A 111 1.00 -7.68 25.23
C ARG A 111 0.39 -7.23 26.56
N LEU A 112 0.32 -8.11 27.56
CA LEU A 112 -0.15 -7.74 28.90
C LEU A 112 0.92 -6.92 29.66
N ALA A 113 2.19 -7.26 29.51
CA ALA A 113 3.31 -6.46 30.02
C ALA A 113 3.32 -5.05 29.43
N LEU A 114 3.07 -4.90 28.12
CA LEU A 114 3.00 -3.62 27.41
C LEU A 114 1.91 -2.69 27.96
N ARG A 115 0.79 -3.23 28.45
CA ARG A 115 -0.25 -2.45 29.12
C ARG A 115 0.24 -1.82 30.43
N LYS A 116 1.07 -2.54 31.20
CA LYS A 116 1.70 -2.05 32.44
C LYS A 116 2.92 -1.15 32.18
N ALA A 117 3.58 -1.29 31.02
CA ALA A 117 4.70 -0.46 30.59
C ALA A 117 4.32 0.95 30.09
N LYS A 118 3.03 1.17 29.74
CA LYS A 118 2.54 2.47 29.26
C LYS A 118 2.19 3.39 30.45
N PRO A 119 2.44 4.71 30.36
CA PRO A 119 3.08 5.43 29.26
C PRO A 119 4.62 5.44 29.35
N ALA A 120 5.29 5.48 28.20
CA ALA A 120 6.74 5.75 28.03
C ALA A 120 7.75 4.84 28.77
N GLY A 121 7.33 3.78 29.46
CA GLY A 121 8.21 2.87 30.22
C GLY A 121 8.50 1.52 29.53
N GLN A 122 9.16 0.63 30.26
CA GLN A 122 9.27 -0.80 29.91
C GLN A 122 8.84 -1.66 31.11
N PHE A 123 8.35 -2.87 30.85
CA PHE A 123 8.04 -3.84 31.90
C PHE A 123 8.33 -5.27 31.42
N GLN A 124 9.14 -5.99 32.20
CA GLN A 124 9.43 -7.40 31.99
C GLN A 124 8.58 -8.27 32.93
N LEU A 125 7.82 -9.20 32.37
CA LEU A 125 7.08 -10.18 33.15
C LEU A 125 7.99 -11.36 33.53
N LYS A 126 8.24 -11.53 34.83
CA LYS A 126 8.97 -12.68 35.36
C LYS A 126 8.10 -13.94 35.42
N PRO A 127 8.67 -15.16 35.29
CA PRO A 127 7.89 -16.39 35.27
C PRO A 127 7.08 -16.63 36.55
N ASP A 128 7.65 -16.31 37.70
CA ASP A 128 7.05 -16.58 39.02
C ASP A 128 5.79 -15.73 39.27
N ASP A 129 5.82 -14.47 38.84
CA ASP A 129 4.70 -13.53 38.96
C ASP A 129 3.59 -13.77 37.93
N MET A 130 3.86 -14.54 36.86
CA MET A 130 3.01 -14.65 35.67
C MET A 130 1.55 -14.99 36.00
N LEU A 131 1.30 -16.00 36.84
CA LEU A 131 -0.06 -16.43 37.15
C LEU A 131 -0.82 -15.39 37.99
N ASN A 132 -0.14 -14.66 38.87
CA ASN A 132 -0.75 -13.59 39.66
C ASN A 132 -1.05 -12.39 38.76
N PHE A 133 -0.04 -11.90 38.05
CA PHE A 133 -0.12 -10.76 37.15
C PHE A 133 -1.21 -10.91 36.09
N ILE A 134 -1.29 -12.07 35.42
CA ILE A 134 -2.33 -12.32 34.41
C ILE A 134 -3.72 -12.43 35.07
N GLY A 135 -3.81 -12.90 36.33
CA GLY A 135 -5.06 -13.13 37.04
C GLY A 135 -5.84 -11.85 37.40
N ASP A 136 -5.16 -10.71 37.54
CA ASP A 136 -5.77 -9.44 37.95
C ASP A 136 -6.31 -8.58 36.79
N PHE A 137 -6.02 -8.94 35.53
CA PHE A 137 -6.65 -8.32 34.38
C PHE A 137 -8.14 -8.70 34.25
N THR A 138 -8.93 -7.83 33.62
CA THR A 138 -10.30 -8.17 33.24
C THR A 138 -10.30 -9.05 32.00
N VAL A 139 -11.36 -9.83 31.77
CA VAL A 139 -11.46 -10.64 30.56
C VAL A 139 -11.40 -9.82 29.27
N LYS A 140 -11.85 -8.55 29.31
CA LYS A 140 -11.82 -7.59 28.19
C LYS A 140 -10.41 -7.10 27.85
N ASP A 141 -9.42 -7.38 28.69
CA ASP A 141 -8.03 -7.01 28.42
C ASP A 141 -7.28 -8.03 27.56
N LEU A 142 -7.76 -9.28 27.51
CA LEU A 142 -7.17 -10.37 26.74
C LEU A 142 -7.30 -10.16 25.21
N PRO A 143 -6.25 -10.45 24.43
CA PRO A 143 -6.27 -10.26 22.98
C PRO A 143 -7.30 -11.17 22.30
N GLY A 144 -8.35 -10.55 21.74
CA GLY A 144 -9.48 -11.21 21.08
C GLY A 144 -10.81 -11.12 21.84
N VAL A 145 -10.85 -10.62 23.07
CA VAL A 145 -12.09 -10.47 23.85
C VAL A 145 -12.72 -9.09 23.62
N ALA A 146 -13.45 -8.96 22.52
CA ALA A 146 -14.29 -7.78 22.24
C ALA A 146 -15.57 -7.78 23.11
N HIS A 147 -16.29 -6.64 23.12
CA HIS A 147 -17.51 -6.44 23.94
C HIS A 147 -18.54 -7.59 23.87
N SER A 148 -18.75 -8.19 22.70
CA SER A 148 -19.72 -9.29 22.52
C SER A 148 -19.27 -10.63 23.11
N LEU A 149 -17.97 -10.85 23.28
CA LEU A 149 -17.42 -12.01 24.00
C LEU A 149 -17.27 -11.71 25.50
N GLY A 150 -16.90 -10.47 25.85
CA GLY A 150 -16.91 -9.98 27.23
C GLY A 150 -18.29 -10.11 27.88
N ALA A 151 -19.36 -9.66 27.21
CA ALA A 151 -20.72 -9.79 27.73
C ALA A 151 -21.12 -11.25 27.99
N LYS A 152 -20.74 -12.20 27.12
CA LYS A 152 -20.99 -13.64 27.32
C LYS A 152 -20.18 -14.26 28.45
N LEU A 153 -19.02 -13.70 28.78
CA LEU A 153 -18.22 -14.10 29.93
C LEU A 153 -18.82 -13.52 31.22
N GLU A 154 -19.29 -12.27 31.18
CA GLU A 154 -20.00 -11.61 32.29
C GLU A 154 -21.35 -12.29 32.60
N GLU A 155 -22.08 -12.76 31.58
CA GLU A 155 -23.27 -13.65 31.71
C GLU A 155 -22.96 -14.98 32.41
N LEU A 156 -21.71 -15.48 32.32
CA LEU A 156 -21.23 -16.68 33.02
C LEU A 156 -20.65 -16.35 34.41
N GLY A 157 -20.64 -15.09 34.83
CA GLY A 157 -20.05 -14.63 36.09
C GLY A 157 -18.51 -14.48 36.06
N ILE A 158 -17.90 -14.47 34.88
CA ILE A 158 -16.45 -14.37 34.67
C ILE A 158 -16.10 -12.91 34.38
N ILE A 159 -15.38 -12.24 35.29
CA ILE A 159 -15.02 -10.81 35.18
C ILE A 159 -13.51 -10.65 35.03
N PHE A 160 -12.74 -11.38 35.83
CA PHE A 160 -11.28 -11.42 35.81
C PHE A 160 -10.76 -12.68 35.10
N VAL A 161 -9.51 -12.60 34.64
CA VAL A 161 -8.85 -13.73 33.95
C VAL A 161 -8.57 -14.90 34.91
N LYS A 162 -8.42 -14.65 36.22
CA LYS A 162 -8.36 -15.72 37.24
C LYS A 162 -9.65 -16.54 37.29
N ASP A 163 -10.83 -15.93 37.17
CA ASP A 163 -12.13 -16.60 37.24
C ASP A 163 -12.27 -17.68 36.14
N ILE A 164 -11.65 -17.48 34.97
CA ILE A 164 -11.63 -18.47 33.87
C ILE A 164 -10.96 -19.79 34.32
N ARG A 165 -10.03 -19.75 35.28
CA ARG A 165 -9.26 -20.92 35.72
C ARG A 165 -10.14 -21.98 36.39
N ASP A 166 -11.19 -21.55 37.09
CA ASP A 166 -12.15 -22.38 37.82
C ASP A 166 -13.15 -23.08 36.89
N PHE A 167 -13.26 -22.64 35.63
CA PHE A 167 -14.11 -23.27 34.63
C PHE A 167 -13.36 -24.39 33.91
N SER A 168 -14.02 -25.55 33.78
CA SER A 168 -13.46 -26.65 32.99
C SER A 168 -13.40 -26.28 31.51
N ARG A 169 -12.35 -26.76 30.83
CA ARG A 169 -12.12 -26.57 29.39
C ARG A 169 -13.36 -26.92 28.55
N GLU A 170 -14.08 -27.97 28.94
CA GLU A 170 -15.32 -28.41 28.30
C GLU A 170 -16.48 -27.41 28.43
N LYS A 171 -16.68 -26.80 29.61
CA LYS A 171 -17.70 -25.75 29.79
C LYS A 171 -17.41 -24.55 28.89
N LEU A 172 -16.15 -24.10 28.85
CA LEU A 172 -15.73 -22.98 28.00
C LEU A 172 -15.89 -23.31 26.50
N ILE A 173 -15.57 -24.54 26.08
CA ILE A 173 -15.83 -25.03 24.72
C ILE A 173 -17.32 -25.00 24.37
N ASN A 174 -18.19 -25.47 25.29
CA ASN A 174 -19.63 -25.57 25.05
C ASN A 174 -20.31 -24.19 24.96
N HIS A 175 -19.90 -23.21 25.77
CA HIS A 175 -20.48 -21.86 25.75
C HIS A 175 -19.87 -20.92 24.69
N LEU A 176 -18.57 -21.05 24.38
CA LEU A 176 -17.81 -20.08 23.58
C LEU A 176 -17.35 -20.64 22.20
N GLY A 177 -17.59 -21.93 21.95
CA GLY A 177 -17.14 -22.66 20.78
C GLY A 177 -15.72 -23.23 20.95
N PRO A 178 -15.35 -24.28 20.18
CA PRO A 178 -14.16 -25.09 20.45
C PRO A 178 -12.85 -24.31 20.37
N LYS A 179 -12.68 -23.41 19.39
CA LYS A 179 -11.44 -22.62 19.26
C LYS A 179 -11.32 -21.56 20.36
N THR A 180 -12.40 -20.81 20.62
CA THR A 180 -12.43 -19.72 21.61
C THR A 180 -12.29 -20.25 23.04
N GLY A 181 -13.01 -21.32 23.38
CA GLY A 181 -13.01 -21.91 24.72
C GLY A 181 -11.65 -22.51 25.10
N VAL A 182 -10.99 -23.18 24.16
CA VAL A 182 -9.61 -23.67 24.34
C VAL A 182 -8.64 -22.50 24.51
N LYS A 183 -8.68 -21.52 23.59
CA LYS A 183 -7.78 -20.37 23.61
C LYS A 183 -7.88 -19.56 24.91
N LEU A 184 -9.08 -19.33 25.44
CA LEU A 184 -9.27 -18.62 26.72
C LEU A 184 -8.81 -19.46 27.93
N TRP A 185 -8.99 -20.78 27.88
CA TRP A 185 -8.50 -21.68 28.92
C TRP A 185 -6.97 -21.74 28.98
N GLU A 186 -6.29 -21.65 27.84
CA GLU A 186 -4.83 -21.52 27.70
C GLU A 186 -4.35 -20.12 28.13
N TYR A 187 -5.01 -19.06 27.65
CA TYR A 187 -4.70 -17.67 27.99
C TYR A 187 -4.80 -17.36 29.48
N SER A 188 -5.80 -17.92 30.18
CA SER A 188 -5.91 -17.75 31.63
C SER A 188 -4.73 -18.35 32.41
N ARG A 189 -3.95 -19.23 31.78
CA ARG A 189 -2.73 -19.87 32.33
C ARG A 189 -1.44 -19.26 31.74
N GLY A 190 -1.55 -18.15 31.00
CA GLY A 190 -0.41 -17.45 30.38
C GLY A 190 0.23 -18.16 29.20
N ILE A 191 -0.45 -19.18 28.64
CA ILE A 191 0.03 -19.97 27.51
C ILE A 191 -0.49 -19.35 26.21
N ASP A 192 0.42 -18.98 25.32
CA ASP A 192 0.13 -18.73 23.91
C ASP A 192 1.18 -19.48 23.06
N ASN A 193 0.72 -20.18 22.04
CA ASN A 193 1.54 -21.00 21.14
C ASN A 193 1.79 -20.31 19.79
N ALA A 194 1.36 -19.05 19.62
CA ALA A 194 1.62 -18.27 18.42
C ALA A 194 3.09 -17.81 18.35
N VAL A 195 3.72 -18.05 17.19
CA VAL A 195 5.13 -17.71 16.91
C VAL A 195 5.19 -16.40 16.09
N VAL A 196 6.20 -15.58 16.37
CA VAL A 196 6.43 -14.31 15.64
C VAL A 196 6.96 -14.60 14.24
N GLY A 197 6.48 -13.86 13.23
CA GLY A 197 7.01 -13.92 11.87
C GLY A 197 6.31 -14.90 10.91
N GLU A 198 5.19 -15.55 11.30
CA GLU A 198 4.36 -16.28 10.33
C GLU A 198 3.80 -15.30 9.28
N GLN A 199 4.31 -15.36 8.04
CA GLN A 199 3.94 -14.42 6.99
C GLN A 199 2.49 -14.67 6.52
N VAL A 200 1.53 -13.90 7.04
CA VAL A 200 0.11 -14.02 6.73
C VAL A 200 -0.18 -13.58 5.29
N VAL A 201 -0.07 -14.52 4.34
CA VAL A 201 -0.46 -14.33 2.94
C VAL A 201 -1.88 -13.78 2.85
N ARG A 202 -2.06 -12.68 2.11
CA ARG A 202 -3.33 -11.94 2.05
C ARG A 202 -4.45 -12.80 1.45
N LYS A 203 -5.56 -12.95 2.19
CA LYS A 203 -6.67 -13.85 1.83
C LYS A 203 -7.86 -13.14 1.15
N SER A 204 -7.96 -11.83 1.30
CA SER A 204 -8.94 -10.97 0.62
C SER A 204 -8.45 -9.53 0.47
N VAL A 205 -8.97 -8.82 -0.54
CA VAL A 205 -8.86 -7.37 -0.73
C VAL A 205 -10.26 -6.77 -0.75
N SER A 206 -10.48 -5.61 -0.14
CA SER A 206 -11.79 -4.94 -0.14
C SER A 206 -11.69 -3.42 -0.24
N ALA A 207 -12.77 -2.81 -0.69
CA ALA A 207 -13.07 -1.40 -0.56
C ALA A 207 -14.49 -1.26 -0.01
N GLU A 208 -14.66 -0.52 1.09
CA GLU A 208 -15.97 -0.30 1.72
C GLU A 208 -16.08 1.13 2.27
N ILE A 209 -17.26 1.72 2.10
CA ILE A 209 -17.58 3.08 2.52
C ILE A 209 -18.91 3.04 3.25
N ASN A 210 -18.87 3.32 4.56
CA ASN A 210 -20.03 3.27 5.48
C ASN A 210 -20.32 4.64 6.12
N TRP A 211 -19.82 5.73 5.51
CA TRP A 211 -20.04 7.12 5.93
C TRP A 211 -20.20 7.98 4.68
N GLY A 212 -21.00 9.04 4.74
CA GLY A 212 -21.33 9.89 3.58
C GLY A 212 -22.37 9.28 2.62
N ILE A 213 -22.63 7.98 2.68
CA ILE A 213 -23.57 7.29 1.78
C ILE A 213 -25.00 7.81 1.95
N ARG A 214 -25.46 8.55 0.92
CA ARG A 214 -26.85 8.98 0.68
C ARG A 214 -27.04 9.05 -0.84
N PHE A 215 -28.09 8.44 -1.38
CA PHE A 215 -28.41 8.49 -2.81
C PHE A 215 -29.84 8.95 -3.02
N VAL A 216 -30.07 9.85 -3.97
CA VAL A 216 -31.41 10.33 -4.34
C VAL A 216 -32.06 9.39 -5.35
N ASN A 217 -31.25 8.78 -6.23
CA ASN A 217 -31.72 7.89 -7.28
C ASN A 217 -30.82 6.65 -7.44
N GLN A 218 -31.33 5.64 -8.13
CA GLN A 218 -30.63 4.37 -8.34
C GLN A 218 -29.36 4.53 -9.20
N LYS A 219 -29.36 5.48 -10.15
CA LYS A 219 -28.23 5.74 -11.04
C LYS A 219 -26.98 6.17 -10.25
N GLN A 220 -27.11 7.09 -9.29
CA GLN A 220 -26.02 7.50 -8.41
C GLN A 220 -25.44 6.33 -7.59
N ALA A 221 -26.28 5.41 -7.12
CA ALA A 221 -25.83 4.23 -6.38
C ALA A 221 -25.05 3.25 -7.27
N GLU A 222 -25.41 3.13 -8.54
CA GLU A 222 -24.73 2.27 -9.52
C GLU A 222 -23.43 2.89 -10.04
N GLU A 223 -23.40 4.20 -10.29
CA GLU A 223 -22.18 4.96 -10.60
C GLU A 223 -21.16 4.88 -9.45
N PHE A 224 -21.63 5.06 -8.20
CA PHE A 224 -20.78 4.91 -7.01
C PHE A 224 -20.20 3.49 -6.86
N ILE A 225 -20.98 2.45 -7.21
CA ILE A 225 -20.48 1.07 -7.22
C ILE A 225 -19.39 0.88 -8.27
N GLN A 226 -19.51 1.50 -9.45
CA GLN A 226 -18.45 1.43 -10.48
C GLN A 226 -17.14 2.03 -9.95
N SER A 227 -17.16 3.24 -9.38
CA SER A 227 -15.97 3.85 -8.77
C SER A 227 -15.40 3.02 -7.61
N LEU A 228 -16.25 2.40 -6.77
CA LEU A 228 -15.80 1.49 -5.71
C LEU A 228 -15.18 0.20 -6.25
N CYS A 229 -15.63 -0.28 -7.42
CA CYS A 229 -15.03 -1.41 -8.13
C CYS A 229 -13.71 -1.03 -8.84
N GLU A 230 -13.53 0.22 -9.26
CA GLU A 230 -12.24 0.73 -9.75
C GLU A 230 -11.22 0.87 -8.62
N GLU A 231 -11.62 1.36 -7.45
CA GLU A 231 -10.79 1.38 -6.25
C GLU A 231 -10.42 -0.05 -5.79
N LEU A 232 -11.35 -1.01 -5.90
CA LEU A 232 -11.03 -2.42 -5.68
C LEU A 232 -10.05 -2.97 -6.74
N ARG A 233 -10.20 -2.60 -8.03
CA ARG A 233 -9.22 -2.94 -9.07
C ARG A 233 -7.84 -2.39 -8.74
N ARG A 234 -7.74 -1.12 -8.32
CA ARG A 234 -6.47 -0.48 -7.94
C ARG A 234 -5.77 -1.28 -6.83
N ARG A 235 -6.49 -1.56 -5.74
CA ARG A 235 -5.97 -2.37 -4.61
C ARG A 235 -5.59 -3.79 -5.01
N LEU A 236 -6.31 -4.42 -5.94
CA LEU A 236 -5.97 -5.74 -6.48
C LEU A 236 -4.69 -5.72 -7.32
N LEU A 237 -4.47 -4.67 -8.12
CA LEU A 237 -3.24 -4.46 -8.90
C LEU A 237 -2.04 -4.17 -7.99
N GLU A 238 -2.19 -3.29 -7.00
CA GLU A 238 -1.16 -2.97 -5.99
C GLU A 238 -0.72 -4.19 -5.18
N ASN A 239 -1.63 -5.14 -4.93
CA ASN A 239 -1.34 -6.39 -4.24
C ASN A 239 -0.96 -7.54 -5.21
N GLY A 240 -0.80 -7.27 -6.51
CA GLY A 240 -0.40 -8.25 -7.51
C GLY A 240 -1.34 -9.45 -7.66
N VAL A 241 -2.66 -9.28 -7.48
CA VAL A 241 -3.63 -10.39 -7.38
C VAL A 241 -4.87 -10.22 -8.27
N LYS A 242 -5.43 -11.36 -8.69
CA LYS A 242 -6.80 -11.51 -9.18
C LYS A 242 -7.62 -12.28 -8.15
N GLY A 243 -8.95 -12.28 -8.23
CA GLY A 243 -9.78 -13.11 -7.34
C GLY A 243 -10.94 -13.81 -8.03
N GLY A 244 -11.29 -14.99 -7.51
CA GLY A 244 -12.32 -15.88 -8.06
C GLY A 244 -13.67 -15.83 -7.34
N GLN A 245 -13.87 -14.96 -6.34
CA GLN A 245 -15.17 -14.80 -5.69
C GLN A 245 -15.36 -13.38 -5.15
N LEU A 246 -16.35 -12.69 -5.71
CA LEU A 246 -16.81 -11.38 -5.27
C LEU A 246 -17.81 -11.54 -4.12
N THR A 247 -17.71 -10.68 -3.11
CA THR A 247 -18.70 -10.50 -2.05
C THR A 247 -19.08 -9.03 -1.99
N MET A 248 -20.37 -8.73 -2.05
CA MET A 248 -20.89 -7.39 -1.79
C MET A 248 -21.51 -7.34 -0.39
N ARG A 249 -21.17 -6.29 0.37
CA ARG A 249 -21.84 -5.93 1.62
C ARG A 249 -22.66 -4.66 1.41
N ILE A 250 -23.92 -4.68 1.84
CA ILE A 250 -24.84 -3.55 1.75
C ILE A 250 -25.39 -3.29 3.16
N MET A 251 -25.25 -2.07 3.66
CA MET A 251 -25.88 -1.62 4.89
C MET A 251 -27.09 -0.76 4.54
N ARG A 252 -28.27 -1.20 4.98
CA ARG A 252 -29.55 -0.49 4.86
C ARG A 252 -29.92 0.13 6.21
N ARG A 253 -30.46 1.35 6.22
CA ARG A 253 -31.07 1.95 7.41
C ARG A 253 -32.11 0.98 8.00
N ALA A 254 -32.01 0.69 9.30
CA ALA A 254 -32.99 -0.13 10.00
C ALA A 254 -34.35 0.60 10.06
N ALA A 255 -35.46 -0.14 10.01
CA ALA A 255 -36.80 0.44 9.90
C ALA A 255 -37.16 1.41 11.05
N ASP A 256 -36.63 1.15 12.26
CA ASP A 256 -36.82 1.97 13.47
C ASP A 256 -35.79 3.10 13.64
N SER A 257 -34.79 3.21 12.74
CA SER A 257 -33.78 4.25 12.79
C SER A 257 -34.27 5.55 12.13
N PRO A 258 -34.01 6.74 12.73
CA PRO A 258 -34.26 8.01 12.05
C PRO A 258 -33.51 8.11 10.72
N ALA A 259 -34.02 8.91 9.80
CA ALA A 259 -33.42 9.13 8.47
C ALA A 259 -31.98 9.66 8.59
N ASP A 260 -31.78 10.62 9.49
CA ASP A 260 -30.47 11.17 9.85
C ASP A 260 -30.05 10.70 11.25
N PRO A 261 -28.85 10.10 11.39
CA PRO A 261 -28.36 9.59 12.66
C PRO A 261 -27.59 10.67 13.46
N PRO A 262 -27.44 10.49 14.80
CA PRO A 262 -26.79 11.47 15.68
C PRO A 262 -25.33 11.83 15.32
N LYS A 263 -24.61 10.95 14.61
CA LYS A 263 -23.33 11.30 13.98
C LYS A 263 -23.60 11.77 12.56
N HIS A 264 -23.34 13.05 12.28
CA HIS A 264 -23.49 13.66 10.95
C HIS A 264 -22.88 12.78 9.83
N LEU A 265 -23.64 12.60 8.75
CA LEU A 265 -23.36 11.71 7.60
C LEU A 265 -23.03 10.24 7.93
N GLY A 266 -23.23 9.79 9.18
CA GLY A 266 -23.06 8.39 9.56
C GLY A 266 -24.05 7.44 8.89
N HIS A 267 -23.76 6.14 9.01
CA HIS A 267 -24.69 5.08 8.61
C HIS A 267 -25.92 5.00 9.54
N GLY A 268 -25.74 5.18 10.85
CA GLY A 268 -26.82 5.02 11.84
C GLY A 268 -27.07 3.56 12.22
N LYS A 269 -28.24 3.24 12.79
CA LYS A 269 -28.62 1.83 13.04
C LYS A 269 -29.00 1.19 11.71
N CYS A 270 -28.31 0.10 11.34
CA CYS A 270 -28.42 -0.51 10.01
C CYS A 270 -28.51 -2.02 10.05
N ASP A 271 -29.34 -2.57 9.16
CA ASP A 271 -29.34 -3.98 8.82
C ASP A 271 -28.26 -4.23 7.76
N THR A 272 -27.47 -5.30 7.92
CA THR A 272 -26.30 -5.57 7.07
C THR A 272 -26.49 -6.86 6.27
N PHE A 273 -26.57 -6.70 4.96
CA PHE A 273 -26.76 -7.78 3.99
C PHE A 273 -25.43 -8.10 3.31
N ASN A 274 -25.16 -9.39 3.11
CA ASN A 274 -23.96 -9.87 2.43
C ASN A 274 -24.37 -10.88 1.36
N LYS A 275 -23.84 -10.75 0.13
CA LYS A 275 -24.08 -11.71 -0.96
C LYS A 275 -22.78 -11.95 -1.73
N SER A 276 -22.43 -13.22 -1.90
CA SER A 276 -21.23 -13.65 -2.62
C SER A 276 -21.59 -14.35 -3.93
N VAL A 277 -20.80 -14.09 -4.97
CA VAL A 277 -20.92 -14.72 -6.29
C VAL A 277 -19.53 -15.24 -6.70
N PRO A 278 -19.39 -16.55 -7.01
CA PRO A 278 -18.15 -17.08 -7.58
C PRO A 278 -18.00 -16.59 -9.03
N LEU A 279 -16.81 -16.12 -9.40
CA LEU A 279 -16.50 -15.66 -10.75
C LEU A 279 -15.88 -16.82 -11.54
N HIS A 280 -16.37 -17.06 -12.75
CA HIS A 280 -15.95 -18.22 -13.57
C HIS A 280 -14.44 -18.21 -13.89
N THR A 281 -13.86 -17.03 -14.06
CA THR A 281 -12.42 -16.81 -14.24
C THR A 281 -11.93 -15.79 -13.21
N PRO A 282 -10.83 -16.05 -12.46
CA PRO A 282 -10.27 -15.08 -11.53
C PRO A 282 -9.86 -13.78 -12.24
N THR A 283 -10.42 -12.65 -11.81
CA THR A 283 -10.31 -11.37 -12.51
C THR A 283 -9.84 -10.23 -11.62
N ASN A 284 -9.43 -9.15 -12.28
CA ASN A 284 -9.12 -7.83 -11.74
C ASN A 284 -9.66 -6.68 -12.64
N SER A 285 -10.48 -6.98 -13.66
CA SER A 285 -11.20 -5.95 -14.45
C SER A 285 -12.35 -5.35 -13.63
N SER A 286 -12.41 -4.03 -13.57
CA SER A 286 -13.48 -3.27 -12.91
C SER A 286 -14.84 -3.46 -13.59
N ASP A 287 -14.87 -3.68 -14.91
CA ASP A 287 -16.11 -3.87 -15.70
C ASP A 287 -16.85 -5.15 -15.32
N VAL A 288 -16.11 -6.25 -15.18
CA VAL A 288 -16.67 -7.56 -14.79
C VAL A 288 -17.15 -7.51 -13.34
N ILE A 289 -16.33 -6.95 -12.45
CA ILE A 289 -16.65 -6.82 -11.02
C ILE A 289 -17.85 -5.88 -10.82
N GLY A 290 -17.90 -4.75 -11.53
CA GLY A 290 -18.96 -3.74 -11.44
C GLY A 290 -20.31 -4.24 -11.98
N LYS A 291 -20.32 -4.98 -13.10
CA LYS A 291 -21.55 -5.60 -13.63
C LYS A 291 -22.16 -6.58 -12.63
N GLU A 292 -21.35 -7.43 -12.01
CA GLU A 292 -21.81 -8.34 -10.96
C GLU A 292 -22.23 -7.62 -9.68
N ALA A 293 -21.50 -6.58 -9.25
CA ALA A 293 -21.88 -5.78 -8.07
C ALA A 293 -23.22 -5.03 -8.28
N ILE A 294 -23.47 -4.47 -9.46
CA ILE A 294 -24.76 -3.85 -9.81
C ILE A 294 -25.88 -4.91 -9.88
N SER A 295 -25.60 -6.08 -10.46
CA SER A 295 -26.53 -7.22 -10.47
C SER A 295 -26.92 -7.64 -9.04
N ILE A 296 -25.93 -7.71 -8.13
CA ILE A 296 -26.16 -7.98 -6.71
C ILE A 296 -27.02 -6.89 -6.06
N LEU A 297 -26.70 -5.59 -6.23
CA LEU A 297 -27.50 -4.49 -5.65
C LEU A 297 -28.96 -4.57 -6.13
N ARG A 298 -29.18 -4.67 -7.45
CA ARG A 298 -30.52 -4.74 -8.04
C ARG A 298 -31.30 -5.93 -7.50
N SER A 299 -30.66 -7.08 -7.27
CA SER A 299 -31.31 -8.28 -6.73
C SER A 299 -31.86 -8.13 -5.30
N PHE A 300 -31.48 -7.08 -4.56
CA PHE A 300 -32.04 -6.77 -3.24
C PHE A 300 -33.22 -5.78 -3.26
N ASN A 301 -33.47 -5.06 -4.36
CA ASN A 301 -34.55 -4.08 -4.52
C ASN A 301 -34.67 -3.04 -3.37
N PHE A 302 -33.54 -2.61 -2.79
CA PHE A 302 -33.53 -1.58 -1.75
C PHE A 302 -33.72 -0.17 -2.33
N SER A 303 -34.44 0.70 -1.61
CA SER A 303 -34.56 2.12 -1.97
C SER A 303 -33.20 2.82 -1.84
N PRO A 304 -32.74 3.62 -2.83
CA PRO A 304 -31.49 4.37 -2.76
C PRO A 304 -31.36 5.25 -1.51
N GLY A 305 -32.47 5.87 -1.09
CA GLY A 305 -32.53 6.72 0.11
C GLY A 305 -32.40 5.97 1.44
N ASP A 306 -32.55 4.64 1.44
CA ASP A 306 -32.34 3.75 2.60
C ASP A 306 -30.92 3.18 2.67
N LEU A 307 -30.10 3.33 1.61
CA LEU A 307 -28.71 2.86 1.62
C LEU A 307 -27.85 3.72 2.56
N ARG A 308 -26.98 3.07 3.34
CA ARG A 308 -26.14 3.70 4.38
C ARG A 308 -24.70 3.22 4.41
N GLY A 309 -24.37 2.15 3.68
CA GLY A 309 -23.01 1.67 3.49
C GLY A 309 -22.95 0.69 2.32
N LEU A 310 -21.87 0.74 1.55
CA LEU A 310 -21.61 -0.15 0.42
C LEU A 310 -20.15 -0.63 0.47
N GLY A 311 -19.95 -1.93 0.26
CA GLY A 311 -18.62 -2.53 0.21
C GLY A 311 -18.53 -3.67 -0.80
N VAL A 312 -17.38 -3.76 -1.46
CA VAL A 312 -17.01 -4.86 -2.35
C VAL A 312 -15.72 -5.50 -1.86
N GLN A 313 -15.73 -6.82 -1.73
CA GLN A 313 -14.62 -7.64 -1.25
C GLN A 313 -14.34 -8.74 -2.27
N MET A 314 -13.07 -8.89 -2.63
CA MET A 314 -12.59 -9.96 -3.48
C MET A 314 -11.88 -11.03 -2.63
N THR A 315 -12.25 -12.29 -2.84
CA THR A 315 -11.76 -13.47 -2.12
C THR A 315 -11.31 -14.55 -3.10
N LYS A 316 -10.72 -15.64 -2.59
CA LYS A 316 -10.04 -16.67 -3.41
C LYS A 316 -9.01 -16.02 -4.34
N LEU A 317 -8.06 -15.33 -3.73
CA LEU A 317 -7.02 -14.58 -4.44
C LEU A 317 -6.02 -15.52 -5.11
N VAL A 318 -5.54 -15.12 -6.29
CA VAL A 318 -4.54 -15.82 -7.11
C VAL A 318 -3.54 -14.77 -7.58
N PRO A 319 -2.23 -14.97 -7.40
CA PRO A 319 -1.23 -13.99 -7.84
C PRO A 319 -1.24 -13.83 -9.36
N VAL A 320 -1.08 -12.59 -9.81
CA VAL A 320 -0.79 -12.24 -11.20
C VAL A 320 0.64 -12.68 -11.48
N LYS A 321 0.83 -13.63 -12.40
CA LYS A 321 2.15 -13.83 -13.01
C LYS A 321 2.44 -12.63 -13.90
N SER A 322 3.56 -11.95 -13.65
CA SER A 322 4.15 -11.05 -14.64
C SER A 322 4.53 -11.87 -15.87
N ILE A 323 3.93 -11.54 -17.00
CA ILE A 323 4.25 -12.10 -18.31
C ILE A 323 4.94 -10.98 -19.09
N SER A 324 6.15 -11.25 -19.57
CA SER A 324 6.91 -10.34 -20.44
C SER A 324 6.12 -10.01 -21.70
N SER A 325 6.15 -8.75 -22.12
CA SER A 325 5.22 -8.18 -23.09
C SER A 325 5.50 -8.55 -24.54
N SER A 326 4.91 -9.65 -25.04
CA SER A 326 4.41 -9.77 -26.42
C SER A 326 3.75 -11.13 -26.70
N GLU A 327 2.42 -11.24 -26.61
CA GLU A 327 1.64 -12.09 -27.53
C GLU A 327 0.13 -11.82 -27.44
N SER A 328 -0.56 -12.07 -28.55
CA SER A 328 -2.02 -12.00 -28.67
C SER A 328 -2.72 -13.06 -27.80
N ALA A 329 -4.03 -12.89 -27.54
CA ALA A 329 -4.82 -13.82 -26.72
C ALA A 329 -4.96 -15.23 -27.34
N SER A 330 -3.93 -16.06 -27.18
CA SER A 330 -3.90 -17.48 -27.58
C SER A 330 -4.47 -18.38 -26.47
N SER A 331 -5.20 -19.43 -26.86
CA SER A 331 -5.93 -20.31 -25.92
C SER A 331 -5.05 -21.37 -25.24
N GLN A 332 -3.71 -21.24 -25.27
CA GLN A 332 -2.78 -22.23 -24.71
C GLN A 332 -1.96 -21.63 -23.55
N ARG A 333 -2.05 -22.26 -22.37
CA ARG A 333 -1.21 -21.91 -21.21
C ARG A 333 0.16 -22.58 -21.33
N GLN A 334 1.23 -21.80 -21.40
CA GLN A 334 2.56 -22.34 -21.10
C GLN A 334 2.65 -22.78 -19.64
N LEU A 335 3.22 -23.96 -19.41
CA LEU A 335 3.52 -24.50 -18.08
C LEU A 335 4.93 -24.10 -17.66
N GLN A 336 5.04 -23.30 -16.60
CA GLN A 336 6.31 -23.05 -15.93
C GLN A 336 6.63 -24.18 -14.96
N PHE A 337 7.72 -24.90 -15.21
CA PHE A 337 8.29 -25.84 -14.26
C PHE A 337 9.04 -25.09 -13.16
N LYS A 338 8.89 -25.51 -11.90
CA LYS A 338 9.75 -25.03 -10.81
C LYS A 338 11.13 -25.68 -10.94
N SER A 339 12.18 -24.86 -10.95
CA SER A 339 13.51 -25.33 -10.54
C SER A 339 13.45 -25.75 -9.06
N SER A 340 14.15 -26.83 -8.72
CA SER A 340 14.27 -27.28 -7.33
C SER A 340 15.16 -26.33 -6.53
N SER A 341 14.63 -25.79 -5.42
CA SER A 341 15.45 -25.16 -4.38
C SER A 341 16.46 -26.17 -3.83
N PRO A 342 17.72 -25.78 -3.55
CA PRO A 342 18.68 -26.67 -2.90
C PRO A 342 18.20 -27.06 -1.50
N SER A 343 18.33 -28.35 -1.15
CA SER A 343 18.05 -28.84 0.20
C SER A 343 19.03 -28.23 1.20
N PRO A 344 18.60 -27.94 2.45
CA PRO A 344 19.52 -27.51 3.49
C PRO A 344 20.54 -28.63 3.81
N ILE A 345 21.79 -28.24 4.04
CA ILE A 345 22.85 -29.17 4.45
C ILE A 345 22.58 -29.60 5.89
N ILE A 346 22.24 -30.88 6.08
CA ILE A 346 22.19 -31.50 7.40
C ILE A 346 23.65 -31.63 7.89
N LYS A 347 24.01 -30.87 8.93
CA LYS A 347 25.22 -31.14 9.70
C LYS A 347 24.90 -32.24 10.71
N GLU A 348 25.44 -33.43 10.50
CA GLU A 348 25.41 -34.48 11.52
C GLU A 348 26.33 -34.06 12.68
N THR A 349 25.73 -33.79 13.84
CA THR A 349 26.47 -33.60 15.08
C THR A 349 26.83 -34.96 15.64
N HIS A 350 28.11 -35.33 15.56
CA HIS A 350 28.64 -36.47 16.31
C HIS A 350 28.40 -36.24 17.81
N ASP A 351 27.64 -37.14 18.44
CA ASP A 351 27.61 -37.25 19.89
C ASP A 351 28.80 -38.10 20.36
N ALA A 352 29.30 -37.84 21.56
CA ALA A 352 30.67 -38.21 21.94
C ALA A 352 30.76 -39.03 23.23
N ASP A 353 30.11 -40.20 23.26
CA ASP A 353 30.43 -41.26 24.24
C ASP A 353 29.89 -42.66 23.79
N GLU A 354 30.68 -43.42 23.02
CA GLU A 354 30.60 -44.89 23.04
C GLU A 354 31.94 -45.54 22.57
N ILE A 355 32.23 -46.76 23.04
CA ILE A 355 33.61 -47.13 23.41
C ILE A 355 34.22 -48.31 22.59
N ILE A 356 35.28 -47.98 21.83
CA ILE A 356 36.51 -48.79 21.57
C ILE A 356 36.41 -50.08 20.69
N SER A 357 36.79 -49.93 19.40
CA SER A 357 37.90 -50.66 18.71
C SER A 357 37.78 -52.18 18.34
N PRO A 358 38.77 -52.78 17.62
CA PRO A 358 39.56 -52.28 16.46
C PRO A 358 39.79 -53.31 15.31
N LYS A 359 40.29 -52.82 14.16
CA LYS A 359 41.32 -53.43 13.24
C LYS A 359 41.60 -52.38 12.14
N LYS A 360 42.82 -51.85 11.95
CA LYS A 360 44.09 -52.46 11.49
C LYS A 360 43.96 -53.15 10.12
N GLY A 361 44.58 -52.65 9.04
CA GLY A 361 45.38 -51.40 8.91
C GLY A 361 46.07 -51.26 7.54
N GLU A 362 47.04 -50.36 7.47
CA GLU A 362 48.10 -50.21 6.44
C GLU A 362 47.71 -49.73 5.01
N SER A 363 48.22 -48.53 4.71
CA SER A 363 48.31 -47.79 3.43
C SER A 363 49.62 -48.14 2.67
N PRO A 364 50.14 -47.39 1.65
CA PRO A 364 49.59 -46.37 0.73
C PRO A 364 50.00 -46.56 -0.78
N SER A 365 49.40 -45.78 -1.71
CA SER A 365 50.01 -45.14 -2.91
C SER A 365 48.90 -44.41 -3.73
N LEU A 366 49.02 -43.24 -4.38
CA LEU A 366 50.08 -42.35 -4.93
C LEU A 366 50.36 -42.47 -6.45
N HIS A 367 50.34 -41.30 -7.13
CA HIS A 367 50.70 -40.98 -8.53
C HIS A 367 49.72 -41.50 -9.63
N LEU A 368 49.23 -40.62 -10.54
CA LEU A 368 49.79 -40.20 -11.85
C LEU A 368 49.82 -41.33 -12.91
N SER A 369 49.56 -41.12 -14.21
CA SER A 369 49.39 -39.87 -15.00
C SER A 369 48.60 -40.08 -16.31
N GLU A 370 48.21 -38.97 -16.93
CA GLU A 370 47.92 -38.69 -18.36
C GLU A 370 47.86 -39.80 -19.45
N SER A 371 46.90 -39.58 -20.38
CA SER A 371 47.10 -39.52 -21.85
C SER A 371 46.76 -40.69 -22.81
N LEU A 372 45.88 -40.33 -23.78
CA LEU A 372 45.88 -40.65 -25.23
C LEU A 372 45.25 -41.95 -25.82
N LYS A 373 44.17 -41.71 -26.58
CA LYS A 373 43.84 -42.19 -27.96
C LYS A 373 43.37 -43.64 -28.25
N ALA A 374 42.07 -43.70 -28.61
CA ALA A 374 41.49 -44.29 -29.84
C ALA A 374 41.45 -45.83 -30.06
N GLY A 375 40.25 -46.35 -30.38
CA GLY A 375 40.04 -47.70 -30.95
C GLY A 375 38.61 -48.25 -30.78
N LEU A 376 37.85 -48.37 -31.88
CA LEU A 376 36.55 -49.08 -32.01
C LEU A 376 36.76 -50.62 -32.18
N PRO A 377 35.74 -51.51 -32.21
CA PRO A 377 34.27 -51.35 -32.05
C PRO A 377 33.59 -52.40 -31.08
N LEU A 378 32.25 -52.39 -31.01
CA LEU A 378 31.27 -53.51 -30.80
C LEU A 378 31.77 -54.80 -30.09
N ASN A 379 31.15 -55.36 -29.04
CA ASN A 379 29.89 -55.06 -28.31
C ASN A 379 29.99 -55.72 -26.89
N ASP A 380 29.02 -55.87 -25.97
CA ASP A 380 27.54 -55.77 -25.96
C ASP A 380 27.03 -55.53 -24.50
N ALA A 381 25.71 -55.62 -24.28
CA ALA A 381 25.06 -56.12 -23.06
C ALA A 381 25.35 -55.48 -21.68
N SER A 382 24.86 -54.24 -21.45
CA SER A 382 24.22 -53.86 -20.17
C SER A 382 23.58 -52.46 -20.16
N GLN A 383 22.37 -52.33 -20.73
CA GLN A 383 21.49 -51.20 -20.39
C GLN A 383 20.06 -51.66 -20.06
N ARG A 384 19.58 -51.24 -18.88
CA ARG A 384 18.15 -50.99 -18.63
C ARG A 384 17.98 -49.50 -18.35
N PRO A 385 16.87 -48.89 -18.81
CA PRO A 385 16.83 -47.45 -19.07
C PRO A 385 16.57 -46.60 -17.81
N LEU A 386 16.96 -45.32 -17.88
CA LEU A 386 16.38 -44.27 -17.03
C LEU A 386 14.87 -44.20 -17.29
N ASN A 387 14.07 -44.19 -16.22
CA ASN A 387 12.63 -43.96 -16.33
C ASN A 387 12.36 -42.47 -16.53
N VAL A 388 12.11 -42.06 -17.77
CA VAL A 388 11.61 -40.73 -18.11
C VAL A 388 10.10 -40.83 -18.34
N THR A 389 9.29 -40.36 -17.38
CA THR A 389 7.83 -40.20 -17.55
C THR A 389 7.27 -39.27 -16.47
N GLY A 390 7.02 -38.00 -16.82
CA GLY A 390 6.57 -37.00 -15.84
C GLY A 390 5.83 -35.78 -16.41
N THR A 391 5.70 -35.65 -17.73
CA THR A 391 5.03 -34.52 -18.39
C THR A 391 4.03 -35.04 -19.44
N GLN A 392 2.74 -34.92 -19.15
CA GLN A 392 1.68 -35.23 -20.11
C GLN A 392 1.40 -34.02 -21.00
N PHE A 393 1.73 -34.14 -22.28
CA PHE A 393 1.08 -33.36 -23.34
C PHE A 393 0.11 -34.28 -24.09
N ILE A 394 -1.05 -33.74 -24.45
CA ILE A 394 -2.09 -34.45 -25.20
C ILE A 394 -1.90 -34.14 -26.69
N MET A 395 -1.79 -35.17 -27.54
CA MET A 395 -1.87 -35.00 -28.99
C MET A 395 -3.33 -35.08 -29.50
N PRO A 396 -3.67 -34.40 -30.61
CA PRO A 396 -4.91 -34.63 -31.33
C PRO A 396 -5.03 -36.07 -31.86
N SER A 397 -6.26 -36.56 -31.99
CA SER A 397 -6.58 -37.89 -32.50
C SER A 397 -6.84 -37.91 -34.01
N GLU A 398 -6.20 -38.86 -34.69
CA GLU A 398 -6.48 -39.37 -36.06
C GLU A 398 -6.17 -38.47 -37.28
N PRO A 399 -5.24 -38.88 -38.18
CA PRO A 399 -5.09 -38.32 -39.52
C PRO A 399 -6.09 -38.94 -40.52
N SER A 400 -6.46 -38.19 -41.56
CA SER A 400 -7.48 -38.60 -42.52
C SER A 400 -7.02 -39.72 -43.48
N SER A 401 -7.97 -40.60 -43.83
CA SER A 401 -7.74 -41.85 -44.58
C SER A 401 -7.06 -41.67 -45.96
N SER A 402 -7.22 -40.51 -46.60
CA SER A 402 -6.59 -40.21 -47.90
C SER A 402 -5.06 -40.28 -47.84
N VAL A 403 -4.44 -39.76 -46.78
CA VAL A 403 -2.97 -39.69 -46.61
C VAL A 403 -2.35 -41.09 -46.49
N LEU A 404 -3.09 -42.05 -45.92
CA LEU A 404 -2.65 -43.45 -45.80
C LEU A 404 -2.69 -44.22 -47.13
N SER A 405 -3.30 -43.65 -48.18
CA SER A 405 -3.38 -44.25 -49.52
C SER A 405 -2.08 -44.14 -50.31
N GLU A 406 -1.39 -42.99 -50.16
CA GLU A 406 -0.25 -42.58 -50.99
C GLU A 406 1.10 -43.12 -50.47
N LEU A 407 1.13 -43.67 -49.25
CA LEU A 407 2.35 -44.17 -48.62
C LEU A 407 2.85 -45.51 -49.22
N PRO A 408 4.18 -45.64 -49.48
CA PRO A 408 4.82 -46.89 -49.87
C PRO A 408 4.52 -48.08 -48.94
N ARG A 409 4.53 -49.29 -49.53
CA ARG A 409 4.10 -50.54 -48.87
C ARG A 409 4.92 -50.90 -47.63
N ASP A 410 6.20 -50.56 -47.62
CA ASP A 410 7.19 -50.74 -46.54
C ASP A 410 7.03 -49.77 -45.35
N ILE A 411 6.26 -48.69 -45.53
CA ILE A 411 5.81 -47.78 -44.47
C ILE A 411 4.41 -48.18 -44.01
N ARG A 412 3.49 -48.43 -44.96
CA ARG A 412 2.10 -48.80 -44.68
C ARG A 412 1.96 -50.12 -43.88
N SER A 413 2.89 -51.06 -44.08
CA SER A 413 2.97 -52.32 -43.32
C SER A 413 3.55 -52.18 -41.90
N LYS A 414 4.11 -51.02 -41.52
CA LYS A 414 4.59 -50.75 -40.14
C LYS A 414 3.56 -50.01 -39.28
N LEU A 415 2.48 -49.51 -39.88
CA LEU A 415 1.41 -48.76 -39.22
C LEU A 415 0.17 -49.60 -38.89
N VAL A 416 0.13 -50.88 -39.26
CA VAL A 416 -1.03 -51.76 -39.07
C VAL A 416 -0.61 -53.09 -38.42
N ALA A 417 -1.24 -53.40 -37.28
CA ALA A 417 -1.04 -54.56 -36.41
C ALA A 417 0.31 -54.59 -35.64
N LYS A 418 0.36 -54.82 -34.32
CA LYS A 418 -0.61 -55.53 -33.45
C LYS A 418 -0.82 -54.86 -32.09
N ASP A 419 -2.07 -54.92 -31.61
CA ASP A 419 -2.48 -54.53 -30.26
C ASP A 419 -1.92 -55.45 -29.16
N ARG A 420 -1.49 -54.85 -28.03
CA ARG A 420 -1.44 -55.45 -26.68
C ARG A 420 -0.94 -54.42 -25.63
N PRO A 421 -1.43 -54.50 -24.39
CA PRO A 421 -2.77 -54.06 -23.98
C PRO A 421 -2.71 -52.78 -23.12
N SER A 422 -3.87 -52.28 -22.69
CA SER A 422 -4.02 -51.06 -21.89
C SER A 422 -3.27 -51.11 -20.54
N ILE A 423 -2.82 -49.93 -20.08
CA ILE A 423 -2.24 -49.71 -18.75
C ILE A 423 -3.24 -50.04 -17.63
N SER A 424 -4.55 -49.98 -17.91
CA SER A 424 -5.62 -50.33 -16.96
C SER A 424 -5.53 -51.75 -16.40
N ASP A 425 -4.99 -52.71 -17.16
CA ASP A 425 -4.94 -54.11 -16.73
C ASP A 425 -3.70 -54.44 -15.88
N ARG A 426 -2.61 -53.67 -16.02
CA ARG A 426 -1.37 -53.91 -15.24
C ARG A 426 -1.51 -53.56 -13.75
N PHE A 427 -2.44 -52.69 -13.37
CA PHE A 427 -2.71 -52.38 -11.96
C PHE A 427 -3.61 -53.40 -11.25
N ARG A 428 -4.12 -54.43 -11.95
CA ARG A 428 -5.10 -55.37 -11.38
C ARG A 428 -4.52 -56.70 -10.85
N ALA A 429 -3.20 -56.92 -10.99
CA ALA A 429 -2.59 -58.23 -10.74
C ALA A 429 -1.41 -58.24 -9.75
N ALA A 430 -1.05 -57.10 -9.13
CA ALA A 430 0.20 -56.97 -8.38
C ALA A 430 0.08 -56.16 -7.07
N THR A 431 -0.82 -56.56 -6.16
CA THR A 431 -0.58 -56.44 -4.69
C THR A 431 -1.61 -57.25 -3.91
N SER A 432 -1.14 -58.24 -3.18
CA SER A 432 -1.96 -59.06 -2.28
C SER A 432 -1.55 -58.83 -0.82
N SER A 433 -2.49 -58.30 -0.02
CA SER A 433 -2.43 -58.26 1.45
C SER A 433 -1.35 -57.34 2.11
N PRO A 434 -1.51 -56.93 3.39
CA PRO A 434 -2.77 -56.74 4.14
C PRO A 434 -2.84 -55.46 5.02
N ARG A 435 -4.06 -54.87 5.10
CA ARG A 435 -4.59 -54.07 6.24
C ARG A 435 -3.93 -52.70 6.56
N PRO A 436 -4.57 -51.84 7.40
CA PRO A 436 -6.02 -51.70 7.65
C PRO A 436 -6.50 -50.24 7.60
N THR A 437 -7.57 -49.95 6.85
CA THR A 437 -8.37 -48.71 7.01
C THR A 437 -9.86 -49.00 6.92
N THR A 438 -10.65 -48.23 7.65
CA THR A 438 -12.10 -48.39 7.78
C THR A 438 -12.86 -47.85 6.56
N PRO A 439 -13.99 -48.47 6.17
CA PRO A 439 -14.84 -47.90 5.13
C PRO A 439 -15.56 -46.66 5.65
N PHE A 440 -15.34 -45.52 5.00
CA PHE A 440 -16.32 -44.43 5.03
C PHE A 440 -17.60 -44.93 4.35
N ALA A 441 -18.75 -44.81 5.01
CA ALA A 441 -20.02 -45.22 4.42
C ALA A 441 -20.48 -44.19 3.38
N SER A 442 -20.93 -44.67 2.21
CA SER A 442 -21.78 -43.87 1.34
C SER A 442 -23.06 -43.50 2.10
N THR A 443 -23.45 -42.23 2.04
CA THR A 443 -24.75 -41.77 2.57
C THR A 443 -25.89 -42.35 1.75
N ALA A 444 -26.35 -43.54 2.14
CA ALA A 444 -27.71 -43.97 1.85
C ALA A 444 -28.69 -43.00 2.52
N LEU A 445 -29.73 -42.60 1.81
CA LEU A 445 -30.83 -41.84 2.40
C LEU A 445 -31.53 -42.70 3.46
N PRO A 446 -32.06 -42.10 4.54
CA PRO A 446 -32.82 -42.84 5.54
C PRO A 446 -34.08 -43.45 4.91
N PRO A 447 -34.58 -44.60 5.40
CA PRO A 447 -35.83 -45.17 4.92
C PRO A 447 -37.01 -44.21 5.18
N GLU A 448 -38.01 -44.25 4.32
CA GLU A 448 -39.19 -43.36 4.32
C GLU A 448 -39.86 -43.22 5.70
N SER A 449 -39.85 -44.28 6.51
CA SER A 449 -40.36 -44.31 7.89
C SER A 449 -39.57 -43.49 8.92
N GLN A 450 -38.49 -42.82 8.51
CA GLN A 450 -37.73 -41.86 9.33
C GLN A 450 -37.92 -40.40 8.91
N LEU A 451 -38.75 -40.13 7.90
CA LEU A 451 -39.18 -38.76 7.59
C LEU A 451 -40.18 -38.28 8.65
N ASP A 452 -39.93 -37.12 9.23
CA ASP A 452 -40.86 -36.53 10.19
C ASP A 452 -42.16 -36.09 9.48
N LEU A 453 -43.29 -36.61 9.97
CA LEU A 453 -44.60 -36.41 9.38
C LEU A 453 -45.15 -35.00 9.63
N GLU A 454 -44.72 -34.31 10.69
CA GLU A 454 -45.12 -32.92 10.94
C GLU A 454 -44.40 -31.98 9.94
N THR A 455 -43.08 -32.16 9.77
CA THR A 455 -42.28 -31.45 8.75
C THR A 455 -42.73 -31.76 7.32
N LEU A 456 -43.05 -33.02 6.98
CA LEU A 456 -43.50 -33.40 5.63
C LEU A 456 -44.84 -32.75 5.25
N ASN A 457 -45.78 -32.66 6.20
CA ASN A 457 -47.08 -32.01 5.98
C ASN A 457 -46.98 -30.47 5.97
N ALA A 458 -45.93 -29.89 6.54
CA ALA A 458 -45.64 -28.45 6.44
C ALA A 458 -45.10 -28.03 5.04
N LEU A 459 -44.78 -28.98 4.16
CA LEU A 459 -44.33 -28.69 2.80
C LEU A 459 -45.51 -28.34 1.85
N PRO A 460 -45.31 -27.37 0.94
CA PRO A 460 -46.15 -27.18 -0.24
C PRO A 460 -46.42 -28.47 -1.00
N GLU A 461 -47.61 -28.58 -1.58
CA GLU A 461 -48.16 -29.85 -2.10
C GLU A 461 -47.40 -30.41 -3.31
N ASP A 462 -46.86 -29.52 -4.14
CA ASP A 462 -45.95 -29.81 -5.25
C ASP A 462 -44.62 -30.39 -4.75
N VAL A 463 -43.95 -29.71 -3.82
CA VAL A 463 -42.68 -30.16 -3.23
C VAL A 463 -42.85 -31.48 -2.46
N ARG A 464 -43.99 -31.65 -1.76
CA ARG A 464 -44.32 -32.87 -1.02
C ARG A 464 -44.49 -34.07 -1.94
N ALA A 465 -45.10 -33.88 -3.11
CA ALA A 465 -45.27 -34.93 -4.11
C ALA A 465 -43.91 -35.36 -4.71
N GLU A 466 -43.06 -34.41 -5.09
CA GLU A 466 -41.72 -34.67 -5.64
C GLU A 466 -40.86 -35.50 -4.68
N VAL A 467 -40.84 -35.16 -3.38
CA VAL A 467 -40.11 -35.90 -2.35
C VAL A 467 -40.62 -37.35 -2.21
N LEU A 468 -41.94 -37.57 -2.25
CA LEU A 468 -42.52 -38.91 -2.11
C LEU A 468 -42.27 -39.79 -3.35
N ASP A 469 -42.33 -39.23 -4.55
CA ASP A 469 -42.07 -39.98 -5.79
C ASP A 469 -40.57 -40.32 -5.96
N TYR A 470 -39.66 -39.51 -5.40
CA TYR A 470 -38.24 -39.83 -5.32
C TYR A 470 -37.98 -41.12 -4.51
N TYR A 471 -38.70 -41.36 -3.41
CA TYR A 471 -38.57 -42.62 -2.66
C TYR A 471 -39.20 -43.81 -3.37
N LYS A 472 -40.39 -43.66 -3.98
CA LYS A 472 -41.06 -44.73 -4.74
C LYS A 472 -40.26 -45.21 -5.95
N SER A 473 -39.58 -44.29 -6.64
CA SER A 473 -38.80 -44.62 -7.85
C SER A 473 -37.53 -45.44 -7.55
N ASN A 474 -37.07 -45.49 -6.30
CA ASN A 474 -35.81 -46.13 -5.92
C ASN A 474 -35.97 -47.53 -5.27
N SER A 475 -37.20 -48.07 -5.16
CA SER A 475 -37.47 -49.39 -4.58
C SER A 475 -37.55 -50.51 -5.63
N GLY A 476 -36.40 -50.95 -6.17
CA GLY A 476 -36.30 -52.02 -7.17
C GLY A 476 -35.51 -53.25 -6.69
N THR A 477 -36.11 -54.45 -6.71
CA THR A 477 -35.52 -55.72 -6.26
C THR A 477 -34.98 -56.61 -7.37
N PRO A 478 -33.97 -57.44 -7.05
CA PRO A 478 -34.03 -58.89 -7.31
C PRO A 478 -33.54 -59.70 -6.10
N GLY A 479 -33.85 -61.00 -5.90
CA GLY A 479 -34.70 -61.97 -6.59
C GLY A 479 -34.59 -63.34 -5.87
N SER A 480 -35.63 -64.19 -5.89
CA SER A 480 -35.64 -65.48 -5.13
C SER A 480 -34.61 -66.52 -5.67
N ARG A 481 -34.15 -67.55 -4.95
CA ARG A 481 -34.92 -68.68 -4.34
C ARG A 481 -34.03 -69.50 -3.32
N PRO A 482 -34.34 -70.72 -2.80
CA PRO A 482 -34.54 -70.90 -1.35
C PRO A 482 -33.73 -72.03 -0.63
N THR A 483 -34.10 -72.29 0.64
CA THR A 483 -33.81 -73.46 1.53
C THR A 483 -32.42 -73.55 2.20
N GLY A 484 -32.40 -73.85 3.52
CA GLY A 484 -31.18 -74.18 4.28
C GLY A 484 -31.17 -73.77 5.76
N SER A 485 -31.71 -74.61 6.65
CA SER A 485 -31.54 -74.58 8.12
C SER A 485 -31.39 -76.04 8.60
N PRO A 486 -30.70 -76.41 9.71
CA PRO A 486 -30.43 -75.66 10.97
C PRO A 486 -28.91 -75.53 11.28
N GLY A 487 -28.39 -75.11 12.45
CA GLY A 487 -28.94 -74.54 13.70
C GLY A 487 -28.00 -74.84 14.91
N LEU A 488 -28.38 -74.41 16.14
CA LEU A 488 -27.59 -74.49 17.40
C LEU A 488 -26.32 -73.59 17.40
N GLU A 489 -25.87 -72.96 18.48
CA GLU A 489 -26.35 -72.75 19.86
C GLU A 489 -25.69 -71.43 20.39
N LYS A 490 -25.77 -70.90 21.63
CA LYS A 490 -26.23 -71.36 22.96
C LYS A 490 -26.78 -70.15 23.77
N SER A 491 -26.80 -70.22 25.10
CA SER A 491 -27.04 -69.08 26.03
C SER A 491 -26.18 -69.30 27.31
N PRO A 492 -25.93 -68.30 28.20
CA PRO A 492 -26.93 -68.05 29.27
C PRO A 492 -26.98 -66.63 29.93
N ARG A 493 -28.22 -66.16 30.19
CA ARG A 493 -28.73 -65.64 31.50
C ARG A 493 -28.09 -64.41 32.19
N HIS A 494 -28.81 -63.27 32.30
CA HIS A 494 -29.65 -62.83 33.47
C HIS A 494 -29.00 -61.65 34.27
N LYS A 495 -29.66 -60.75 35.02
CA LYS A 495 -31.07 -60.59 35.52
C LYS A 495 -31.59 -59.12 35.34
N LYS A 496 -32.91 -58.92 35.42
CA LYS A 496 -33.60 -57.66 35.87
C LYS A 496 -34.22 -57.92 37.27
N PRO A 497 -34.62 -56.89 38.06
CA PRO A 497 -36.04 -56.41 38.08
C PRO A 497 -36.14 -54.89 38.50
N THR A 498 -37.23 -54.09 38.59
CA THR A 498 -38.67 -54.00 38.23
C THR A 498 -39.16 -52.61 38.70
N THR A 499 -40.42 -52.22 38.42
CA THR A 499 -41.11 -50.96 38.80
C THR A 499 -42.21 -51.21 39.89
N PRO A 500 -43.31 -50.43 40.05
CA PRO A 500 -43.48 -49.00 40.45
C PRO A 500 -44.45 -48.80 41.67
N THR A 501 -44.54 -47.60 42.28
CA THR A 501 -45.77 -47.16 43.04
C THR A 501 -45.87 -45.65 43.36
N LYS A 502 -47.07 -45.21 43.80
CA LYS A 502 -47.46 -43.90 44.40
C LYS A 502 -48.41 -44.20 45.57
N PRO A 503 -48.46 -43.42 46.68
CA PRO A 503 -49.41 -42.28 46.75
C PRO A 503 -48.97 -41.07 47.65
N ARG A 504 -49.95 -40.27 48.11
CA ARG A 504 -49.92 -38.96 48.85
C ARG A 504 -50.20 -39.18 50.38
N PRO A 505 -50.31 -38.17 51.33
CA PRO A 505 -50.69 -36.74 51.18
C PRO A 505 -50.15 -35.64 52.16
N SER A 506 -50.57 -34.38 51.90
CA SER A 506 -50.60 -33.17 52.79
C SER A 506 -49.25 -32.53 53.16
N ARG A 507 -49.12 -31.23 53.50
CA ARG A 507 -50.01 -30.02 53.55
C ARG A 507 -49.34 -28.90 52.70
N GLY A 508 -49.92 -27.74 52.34
CA GLY A 508 -51.24 -27.12 52.53
C GLY A 508 -51.17 -25.60 52.30
N ARG A 509 -52.23 -24.96 51.76
CA ARG A 509 -52.29 -23.58 51.21
C ARG A 509 -51.46 -23.37 49.92
N GLY A 510 -51.90 -22.57 48.94
CA GLY A 510 -53.22 -21.94 48.75
C GLY A 510 -53.22 -20.92 47.60
N ARG A 511 -53.94 -21.22 46.50
CA ARG A 511 -54.12 -20.34 45.32
C ARG A 511 -55.58 -20.43 44.85
N PRO A 512 -56.16 -19.36 44.30
CA PRO A 512 -56.83 -19.46 42.99
C PRO A 512 -56.43 -18.25 42.07
N ARG A 513 -56.66 -18.12 40.74
CA ARG A 513 -57.72 -18.54 39.79
C ARG A 513 -59.08 -17.86 40.07
N THR A 514 -59.94 -17.45 39.13
CA THR A 514 -59.94 -17.25 37.65
C THR A 514 -60.01 -15.72 37.35
N GLY A 515 -60.35 -15.11 36.20
CA GLY A 515 -60.58 -15.49 34.79
C GLY A 515 -61.75 -14.71 34.13
N ILE A 516 -61.98 -14.89 32.82
CA ILE A 516 -63.06 -14.30 31.97
C ILE A 516 -62.88 -12.80 31.60
N LYS A 517 -63.33 -12.40 30.40
CA LYS A 517 -63.32 -11.03 29.82
C LYS A 517 -64.69 -10.34 30.00
N PRO A 518 -64.77 -8.99 29.96
CA PRO A 518 -65.09 -8.30 28.70
C PRO A 518 -64.15 -7.10 28.42
N GLY A 519 -64.55 -6.14 27.58
CA GLY A 519 -63.68 -5.04 27.10
C GLY A 519 -64.26 -3.62 27.26
N SER A 520 -63.84 -2.71 26.36
CA SER A 520 -63.99 -1.24 26.43
C SER A 520 -62.94 -0.53 27.31
N GLY A 521 -62.82 0.79 27.13
CA GLY A 521 -61.68 1.63 27.54
C GLY A 521 -61.89 2.49 28.80
N PRO A 522 -61.45 3.78 28.81
CA PRO A 522 -60.37 4.16 29.72
C PRO A 522 -60.73 5.24 30.78
N SER A 523 -59.74 5.55 31.63
CA SER A 523 -59.63 6.57 32.71
C SER A 523 -59.34 5.86 34.06
N LEU A 524 -58.32 6.13 34.89
CA LEU A 524 -57.64 7.36 35.36
C LEU A 524 -58.39 8.10 36.50
N THR A 525 -57.90 7.93 37.74
CA THR A 525 -57.89 8.85 38.91
C THR A 525 -56.74 8.38 39.82
N GLN A 526 -55.71 9.17 40.16
CA GLN A 526 -55.68 10.36 41.06
C GLN A 526 -56.01 9.99 42.52
N SER A 527 -55.34 10.53 43.56
CA SER A 527 -55.13 11.95 43.94
C SER A 527 -54.22 12.02 45.21
N ARG A 528 -53.68 13.13 45.76
CA ARG A 528 -53.46 14.60 45.51
C ARG A 528 -52.36 15.04 46.53
N PHE A 529 -51.84 16.27 46.72
CA PHE A 529 -52.18 17.72 46.58
C PHE A 529 -50.82 18.50 46.43
N ASN A 530 -50.61 19.82 46.26
CA ASN A 530 -51.28 21.07 45.84
C ASN A 530 -50.12 22.09 45.49
N ILE A 531 -50.20 23.23 44.77
CA ILE A 531 -51.20 24.31 44.52
C ILE A 531 -51.18 25.39 45.64
N PRO A 532 -50.78 26.66 45.35
CA PRO A 532 -51.62 27.60 44.57
C PRO A 532 -50.95 28.54 43.53
N GLN A 533 -51.83 29.15 42.71
CA GLN A 533 -51.68 30.28 41.76
C GLN A 533 -52.78 31.35 42.13
N PRO A 534 -53.12 32.48 41.42
CA PRO A 534 -53.34 32.69 39.96
C PRO A 534 -53.04 34.19 39.51
N PRO A 535 -53.77 34.95 38.64
CA PRO A 535 -54.74 34.67 37.52
C PRO A 535 -54.66 35.53 36.19
N LEU A 536 -55.01 34.91 35.03
CA LEU A 536 -55.85 35.40 33.87
C LEU A 536 -55.50 36.73 33.13
N PHE A 537 -56.03 37.15 31.95
CA PHE A 537 -57.15 36.79 31.01
C PHE A 537 -56.62 36.75 29.53
N LYS A 538 -57.02 35.82 28.62
CA LYS A 538 -58.21 35.72 27.71
C LYS A 538 -58.29 36.69 26.50
N ALA A 539 -58.99 36.28 25.43
CA ALA A 539 -59.11 36.99 24.14
C ALA A 539 -60.53 36.91 23.52
N GLY A 540 -60.89 37.83 22.60
CA GLY A 540 -62.08 37.76 21.73
C GLY A 540 -62.58 39.10 21.13
N GLU A 541 -63.11 39.02 19.90
CA GLU A 541 -63.97 40.01 19.17
C GLU A 541 -63.31 41.31 18.59
N GLY A 542 -63.94 41.86 17.52
CA GLY A 542 -63.55 43.08 16.76
C GLY A 542 -64.73 44.08 16.64
N PRO A 543 -64.77 45.10 15.73
CA PRO A 543 -64.22 45.09 14.35
C PRO A 543 -63.73 46.46 13.74
N ARG A 544 -63.40 46.43 12.43
CA ARG A 544 -63.41 47.53 11.41
C ARG A 544 -62.30 48.61 11.36
N ALA A 545 -62.12 49.07 10.11
CA ALA A 545 -61.50 50.31 9.60
C ALA A 545 -59.98 50.32 9.32
N ASN A 546 -59.61 50.98 8.22
CA ASN A 546 -58.27 51.06 7.63
C ASN A 546 -57.42 52.14 8.33
N ASP A 547 -56.09 52.00 8.34
CA ASP A 547 -55.24 52.83 7.47
C ASP A 547 -53.86 52.17 7.23
N ASP A 548 -53.04 52.72 6.33
CA ASP A 548 -51.72 52.19 5.94
C ASP A 548 -50.62 52.38 7.00
N SER A 549 -49.81 51.34 7.26
CA SER A 549 -48.33 51.41 7.39
C SER A 549 -47.70 50.06 7.81
N ASN A 550 -46.51 49.76 7.29
CA ASN A 550 -45.66 48.68 7.82
C ASN A 550 -44.95 49.13 9.10
N LEU A 551 -44.87 48.26 10.10
CA LEU A 551 -44.09 48.47 11.33
C LEU A 551 -43.29 47.23 11.70
N ASP A 552 -42.00 47.41 11.93
CA ASP A 552 -41.11 46.41 12.53
C ASP A 552 -41.41 46.23 14.02
N VAL A 553 -41.21 45.00 14.51
CA VAL A 553 -41.01 44.72 15.94
C VAL A 553 -39.86 43.71 16.10
N ASP A 554 -38.64 44.24 16.18
CA ASP A 554 -37.44 43.48 16.60
C ASP A 554 -37.63 43.03 18.06
N SER A 555 -37.33 41.77 18.37
CA SER A 555 -37.55 41.23 19.72
C SER A 555 -36.29 41.34 20.58
N GLU A 556 -36.45 42.00 21.73
CA GLU A 556 -35.36 42.18 22.69
C GLU A 556 -35.05 40.85 23.42
N VAL A 557 -33.80 40.41 23.34
CA VAL A 557 -33.26 39.35 24.21
C VAL A 557 -32.94 39.98 25.55
N SER A 558 -33.39 39.38 26.65
CA SER A 558 -33.27 39.98 27.98
C SER A 558 -31.81 40.22 28.39
N THR A 559 -31.57 41.36 29.03
CA THR A 559 -30.24 41.78 29.50
C THR A 559 -29.61 40.78 30.48
N GLU A 560 -30.43 40.05 31.23
CA GLU A 560 -30.03 38.99 32.15
C GLU A 560 -29.41 37.77 31.43
N PHE A 561 -29.85 37.45 30.21
CA PHE A 561 -29.23 36.39 29.39
C PHE A 561 -27.83 36.79 28.90
N LEU A 562 -27.67 38.05 28.44
CA LEU A 562 -26.38 38.57 28.02
C LEU A 562 -25.40 38.72 29.20
N ALA A 563 -25.90 39.00 30.41
CA ALA A 563 -25.08 39.07 31.62
C ALA A 563 -24.55 37.71 32.10
N ALA A 564 -25.19 36.60 31.70
CA ALA A 564 -24.81 35.24 32.07
C ALA A 564 -23.77 34.59 31.12
N LEU A 565 -23.40 35.26 30.03
CA LEU A 565 -22.42 34.77 29.06
C LEU A 565 -20.98 35.24 29.40
N PRO A 566 -19.95 34.39 29.16
CA PRO A 566 -18.54 34.80 29.18
C PRO A 566 -18.27 36.02 28.28
N GLU A 567 -17.30 36.84 28.68
CA GLU A 567 -17.03 38.17 28.11
C GLU A 567 -16.75 38.14 26.60
N ASP A 568 -16.02 37.12 26.13
CA ASP A 568 -15.68 36.87 24.74
C ASP A 568 -16.92 36.52 23.88
N ILE A 569 -17.69 35.51 24.29
CA ILE A 569 -18.92 35.10 23.58
C ILE A 569 -19.99 36.20 23.66
N ARG A 570 -20.04 36.96 24.77
CA ARG A 570 -20.94 38.10 24.91
C ARG A 570 -20.60 39.21 23.91
N GLN A 571 -19.31 39.49 23.69
CA GLN A 571 -18.87 40.44 22.68
C GLN A 571 -19.11 39.92 21.26
N GLU A 572 -18.88 38.63 20.99
CA GLU A 572 -19.18 38.00 19.69
C GLU A 572 -20.67 38.11 19.32
N VAL A 573 -21.58 37.78 20.24
CA VAL A 573 -23.04 37.90 20.03
C VAL A 573 -23.49 39.35 19.81
N ILE A 574 -22.88 40.32 20.50
CA ILE A 574 -23.15 41.75 20.29
C ILE A 574 -22.65 42.20 18.91
N GLU A 575 -21.44 41.79 18.52
CA GLU A 575 -20.84 42.17 17.23
C GLU A 575 -21.52 41.46 16.05
N GLU A 576 -22.04 40.24 16.23
CA GLU A 576 -22.86 39.54 15.22
C GLU A 576 -24.21 40.25 15.02
N ARG A 577 -24.91 40.64 16.10
CA ARG A 577 -26.15 41.44 16.00
C ARG A 577 -25.90 42.82 15.38
N ARG A 578 -24.74 43.42 15.65
CA ARG A 578 -24.28 44.67 15.01
C ARG A 578 -24.02 44.47 13.52
N GLN A 579 -23.35 43.39 13.13
CA GLN A 579 -23.14 43.03 11.73
C GLN A 579 -24.44 42.71 11.00
N ALA A 580 -25.44 42.10 11.65
CA ALA A 580 -26.76 41.87 11.08
C ALA A 580 -27.42 43.21 10.69
N ARG A 581 -27.52 44.17 11.63
CA ARG A 581 -28.05 45.52 11.34
C ARG A 581 -27.28 46.27 10.25
N VAL A 582 -25.95 46.10 10.18
CA VAL A 582 -25.11 46.68 9.11
C VAL A 582 -25.34 46.01 7.75
N ARG A 583 -25.70 44.72 7.69
CA ARG A 583 -26.07 44.03 6.45
C ARG A 583 -27.48 44.40 5.98
N GLU A 584 -28.41 44.65 6.91
CA GLU A 584 -29.78 45.07 6.60
C GLU A 584 -29.84 46.53 6.10
N GLN A 585 -28.99 47.42 6.62
CA GLN A 585 -28.85 48.81 6.13
C GLN A 585 -27.93 48.94 4.89
N GLY A 586 -28.03 47.99 3.95
CA GLY A 586 -27.22 47.93 2.72
C GLY A 586 -27.59 48.97 1.66
N GLY A 587 -27.47 50.28 1.95
CA GLY A 587 -27.92 51.37 1.08
C GLY A 587 -27.04 52.63 1.07
N LEU A 588 -25.94 52.61 0.29
CA LEU A 588 -25.23 53.76 -0.28
C LEU A 588 -24.99 55.03 0.58
N ASN A 589 -23.79 55.16 1.16
CA ASN A 589 -22.79 56.11 0.62
C ASN A 589 -21.41 56.01 1.30
N VAL A 590 -20.33 55.94 0.52
CA VAL A 590 -18.95 55.84 1.04
C VAL A 590 -18.27 57.22 1.22
N ALA A 591 -18.85 58.28 0.66
CA ALA A 591 -18.22 59.60 0.55
C ALA A 591 -18.01 60.34 1.90
N GLU A 592 -18.88 60.19 2.90
CA GLU A 592 -18.81 61.01 4.13
C GLU A 592 -17.84 60.47 5.19
N ILE A 593 -17.56 59.16 5.21
CA ILE A 593 -16.76 58.54 6.28
C ILE A 593 -15.31 59.04 6.26
N HIS A 594 -14.76 59.34 5.08
CA HIS A 594 -13.36 59.73 4.93
C HIS A 594 -13.02 61.14 5.45
N GLN A 595 -14.01 61.99 5.76
CA GLN A 595 -13.79 63.32 6.33
C GLN A 595 -13.81 63.37 7.88
N ARG A 596 -14.25 62.30 8.57
CA ARG A 596 -14.32 62.29 10.04
C ARG A 596 -13.04 61.82 10.74
N ASN A 597 -12.26 60.93 10.13
CA ASN A 597 -11.08 60.34 10.80
C ASN A 597 -9.82 61.21 10.80
N THR A 598 -9.81 62.34 10.08
CA THR A 598 -8.65 63.26 9.97
C THR A 598 -8.64 64.38 11.01
N ARG A 599 -9.54 64.37 12.01
CA ARG A 599 -9.67 65.44 13.02
C ARG A 599 -9.58 65.03 14.50
N THR A 600 -9.36 63.75 14.80
CA THR A 600 -9.38 63.22 16.18
C THR A 600 -8.01 62.71 16.65
N MET A 601 -6.92 63.26 16.11
CA MET A 601 -5.52 62.96 16.48
C MET A 601 -4.72 64.21 16.85
N GLN A 602 -5.40 65.22 17.41
CA GLN A 602 -4.79 66.35 18.10
C GLN A 602 -5.55 66.61 19.41
N ASN A 603 -4.81 66.94 20.48
CA ASN A 603 -5.25 67.15 21.88
C ASN A 603 -5.64 65.90 22.69
N THR A 604 -4.63 65.26 23.32
CA THR A 604 -4.57 65.06 24.79
C THR A 604 -3.17 64.61 25.20
N THR A 605 -2.35 65.53 25.73
CA THR A 605 -0.99 65.23 26.22
C THR A 605 -0.64 66.09 27.45
N SER A 606 -0.81 65.53 28.66
CA SER A 606 -0.27 66.12 29.89
C SER A 606 -0.17 65.13 31.06
N ASN A 607 0.96 65.17 31.77
CA ASN A 607 1.16 64.74 33.17
C ASN A 607 1.26 63.24 33.52
N SER A 608 2.41 62.65 33.17
CA SER A 608 3.38 62.04 34.11
C SER A 608 2.92 61.24 35.35
N ALA A 609 3.26 59.94 35.39
CA ALA A 609 4.17 59.36 36.40
C ALA A 609 4.69 57.97 35.96
N ASN A 610 5.93 57.63 36.31
CA ASN A 610 6.61 56.34 36.05
C ASN A 610 6.89 55.65 37.42
N PRO A 611 7.04 54.30 37.55
CA PRO A 611 8.10 53.56 36.81
C PRO A 611 7.88 52.06 36.45
N VAL A 612 8.56 51.66 35.35
CA VAL A 612 9.30 50.38 35.12
C VAL A 612 8.59 49.03 35.24
N ASN A 613 8.42 48.35 34.08
CA ASN A 613 8.97 46.99 33.85
C ASN A 613 9.27 46.81 32.32
N PRO A 614 9.77 45.66 31.81
CA PRO A 614 11.05 45.63 31.10
C PRO A 614 10.95 45.73 29.57
N GLU A 615 12.11 45.93 28.90
CA GLU A 615 12.21 46.00 27.44
C GLU A 615 11.80 44.68 26.76
N GLN A 616 10.81 44.75 25.87
CA GLN A 616 10.74 43.88 24.70
C GLN A 616 10.93 44.73 23.44
N LYS A 617 12.09 44.59 22.79
CA LYS A 617 12.35 45.16 21.47
C LYS A 617 11.53 44.38 20.43
N LEU A 618 10.30 44.81 20.16
CA LEU A 618 9.58 44.34 18.98
C LEU A 618 10.36 44.77 17.73
N LEU A 619 10.95 43.78 17.05
CA LEU A 619 11.43 43.92 15.68
C LEU A 619 10.23 44.19 14.77
N ARG A 620 10.00 45.47 14.47
CA ARG A 620 8.98 45.89 13.51
C ARG A 620 9.52 45.68 12.10
N LEU A 621 9.26 44.50 11.54
CA LEU A 621 9.54 44.20 10.14
C LEU A 621 8.63 45.03 9.23
N ASP A 622 9.17 45.47 8.10
CA ASP A 622 8.42 46.19 7.08
C ASP A 622 7.33 45.31 6.43
N PRO A 623 6.23 45.91 5.94
CA PRO A 623 5.16 45.14 5.31
C PRO A 623 5.68 44.40 4.08
N ARG A 624 5.40 43.11 4.02
CA ARG A 624 5.83 42.22 2.93
C ARG A 624 5.26 42.71 1.59
N PRO A 625 6.06 42.79 0.51
CA PRO A 625 5.56 43.27 -0.79
C PRO A 625 4.40 42.41 -1.31
N PRO A 626 3.49 42.99 -2.12
CA PRO A 626 2.28 42.31 -2.56
C PRO A 626 2.60 41.16 -3.52
N LYS A 627 2.34 39.92 -3.09
CA LYS A 627 2.53 38.74 -3.93
C LYS A 627 1.50 38.68 -5.07
N PRO A 628 1.90 38.28 -6.29
CA PRO A 628 1.02 38.24 -7.45
C PRO A 628 -0.10 37.19 -7.31
N THR A 629 -1.26 37.51 -7.88
CA THR A 629 -2.53 36.89 -7.48
C THR A 629 -2.85 35.55 -8.15
N PHE A 630 -2.03 35.09 -9.10
CA PHE A 630 -2.31 33.88 -9.90
C PHE A 630 -2.33 32.58 -9.07
N THR A 631 -1.57 32.49 -7.97
CA THR A 631 -1.61 31.33 -7.06
C THR A 631 -2.82 31.36 -6.12
N SER A 632 -3.29 32.54 -5.71
CA SER A 632 -4.29 32.71 -4.65
C SER A 632 -5.73 32.74 -5.17
N LYS A 633 -5.98 33.34 -6.34
CA LYS A 633 -7.34 33.48 -6.92
C LYS A 633 -7.87 32.21 -7.64
N LYS A 634 -7.05 31.16 -7.82
CA LYS A 634 -7.37 29.92 -8.57
C LYS A 634 -7.84 30.15 -10.03
N LEU A 635 -7.26 31.14 -10.72
CA LEU A 635 -7.61 31.47 -12.11
C LEU A 635 -7.30 30.29 -13.06
N SER A 636 -8.18 30.07 -14.04
CA SER A 636 -8.10 28.93 -14.96
C SER A 636 -8.48 29.26 -16.41
N THR A 637 -9.15 30.39 -16.66
CA THR A 637 -9.46 30.84 -18.02
C THR A 637 -8.34 31.73 -18.58
N LEU A 638 -8.09 31.59 -19.87
CA LEU A 638 -7.00 32.26 -20.56
C LEU A 638 -7.07 33.81 -20.51
N PRO A 639 -8.25 34.48 -20.56
CA PRO A 639 -8.35 35.93 -20.37
C PRO A 639 -7.92 36.39 -18.96
N GLU A 640 -8.44 35.77 -17.90
CA GLU A 640 -8.11 36.10 -16.50
C GLU A 640 -6.60 35.94 -16.22
N LEU A 641 -5.99 34.93 -16.84
CA LEU A 641 -4.55 34.65 -16.70
C LEU A 641 -3.68 35.67 -17.45
N ARG A 642 -4.14 36.18 -18.60
CA ARG A 642 -3.48 37.29 -19.31
C ARG A 642 -3.60 38.61 -18.55
N GLU A 643 -4.76 38.86 -17.94
CA GLU A 643 -5.00 40.03 -17.08
C GLU A 643 -4.12 39.97 -15.81
N ALA A 644 -4.04 38.83 -15.13
CA ALA A 644 -3.16 38.65 -13.96
C ALA A 644 -1.66 38.71 -14.29
N LEU A 645 -1.23 38.28 -15.48
CA LEU A 645 0.14 38.48 -15.97
C LEU A 645 0.42 39.97 -16.26
N ASN A 646 -0.57 40.71 -16.76
CA ASN A 646 -0.46 42.15 -17.00
C ASN A 646 -0.41 42.94 -15.68
N GLU A 647 -1.28 42.62 -14.70
CA GLU A 647 -1.21 43.14 -13.32
C GLU A 647 0.19 42.93 -12.72
N TRP A 648 0.77 41.73 -12.89
CA TRP A 648 2.07 41.38 -12.35
C TRP A 648 3.23 42.11 -13.06
N TYR A 649 3.20 42.19 -14.39
CA TYR A 649 4.24 42.90 -15.14
C TYR A 649 4.27 44.40 -14.79
N THR A 650 3.12 45.09 -14.84
CA THR A 650 3.02 46.51 -14.50
C THR A 650 3.35 46.80 -13.03
N ALA A 651 3.14 45.85 -12.12
CA ALA A 651 3.50 46.02 -10.70
C ALA A 651 5.01 45.91 -10.42
N PHE A 652 5.80 45.32 -11.33
CA PHE A 652 7.24 45.08 -11.16
C PHE A 652 8.05 45.44 -12.41
N GLU A 653 7.58 46.44 -13.18
CA GLU A 653 8.23 46.92 -14.41
C GLU A 653 9.58 47.60 -14.11
N THR A 654 9.66 48.34 -13.01
CA THR A 654 10.90 48.99 -12.52
C THR A 654 11.85 48.02 -11.84
N ASP A 655 11.33 47.12 -11.02
CA ASP A 655 12.12 46.35 -10.04
C ASP A 655 12.58 44.98 -10.59
N GLY A 656 11.89 44.47 -11.60
CA GLY A 656 12.05 43.10 -12.11
C GLY A 656 11.26 42.06 -11.30
N PRO A 657 11.05 40.85 -11.84
CA PRO A 657 10.23 39.82 -11.20
C PRO A 657 11.02 39.05 -10.13
N PHE A 658 10.40 38.82 -8.96
CA PHE A 658 11.00 37.96 -7.93
C PHE A 658 11.08 36.49 -8.36
N ASP A 659 12.21 35.84 -8.08
CA ASP A 659 12.45 34.42 -8.42
C ASP A 659 11.36 33.46 -7.90
N GLU A 660 10.81 33.71 -6.70
CA GLU A 660 9.68 32.94 -6.13
C GLU A 660 8.45 32.95 -7.03
N ASP A 661 8.16 34.09 -7.66
CA ASP A 661 6.96 34.28 -8.48
C ASP A 661 7.17 33.73 -9.91
N VAL A 662 8.39 33.87 -10.46
CA VAL A 662 8.78 33.21 -11.71
C VAL A 662 8.72 31.68 -11.58
N GLU A 663 9.18 31.14 -10.45
CA GLU A 663 9.05 29.70 -10.15
C GLU A 663 7.59 29.28 -9.96
N ALA A 664 6.77 30.08 -9.26
CA ALA A 664 5.36 29.79 -9.06
C ALA A 664 4.56 29.79 -10.40
N LEU A 665 4.88 30.72 -11.32
CA LEU A 665 4.33 30.73 -12.68
C LEU A 665 4.80 29.50 -13.47
N SER A 666 6.08 29.15 -13.39
CA SER A 666 6.66 27.97 -14.05
C SER A 666 5.98 26.68 -13.56
N LYS A 667 5.71 26.57 -12.26
CA LYS A 667 4.99 25.45 -11.63
C LYS A 667 3.53 25.40 -12.05
N TYR A 668 2.86 26.54 -12.20
CA TYR A 668 1.50 26.62 -12.75
C TYR A 668 1.46 26.11 -14.20
N LEU A 669 2.37 26.58 -15.06
CA LEU A 669 2.40 26.19 -16.48
C LEU A 669 2.74 24.71 -16.67
N ARG A 670 3.68 24.15 -15.90
CA ARG A 670 3.92 22.69 -15.85
C ARG A 670 2.64 21.93 -15.44
N ARG A 671 1.86 22.44 -14.49
CA ARG A 671 0.59 21.83 -14.09
C ARG A 671 -0.47 21.87 -15.20
N VAL A 672 -0.60 22.98 -15.93
CA VAL A 672 -1.50 23.07 -17.10
C VAL A 672 -1.10 22.06 -18.19
N ILE A 673 0.20 21.85 -18.42
CA ILE A 673 0.69 20.85 -19.38
C ILE A 673 0.43 19.40 -18.91
N LEU A 674 0.58 19.10 -17.62
CA LEU A 674 0.49 17.73 -17.09
C LEU A 674 -0.94 17.30 -16.70
N GLU A 675 -1.69 18.16 -16.01
CA GLU A 675 -3.03 17.85 -15.50
C GLU A 675 -4.12 18.22 -16.51
N GLU A 676 -4.10 19.44 -17.05
CA GLU A 676 -5.11 19.93 -18.02
C GLU A 676 -4.81 19.48 -19.46
N LYS A 677 -3.55 19.09 -19.74
CA LYS A 677 -3.02 18.70 -21.06
C LYS A 677 -3.11 19.79 -22.13
N ASP A 678 -3.21 21.05 -21.71
CA ASP A 678 -3.43 22.20 -22.58
C ASP A 678 -2.12 22.94 -22.88
N VAL A 679 -1.32 22.35 -23.77
CA VAL A 679 -0.06 22.95 -24.26
C VAL A 679 -0.31 24.26 -25.01
N CYS A 680 -1.49 24.43 -25.61
CA CYS A 680 -1.89 25.67 -26.26
C CYS A 680 -2.03 26.80 -25.24
N LYS A 681 -2.77 26.61 -24.14
CA LYS A 681 -2.88 27.59 -23.05
C LYS A 681 -1.52 27.95 -22.46
N ALA A 682 -0.65 26.97 -22.22
CA ALA A 682 0.69 27.24 -21.69
C ALA A 682 1.55 28.09 -22.65
N THR A 683 1.61 27.72 -23.93
CA THR A 683 2.39 28.48 -24.94
C THR A 683 1.78 29.85 -25.27
N ASP A 684 0.46 30.02 -25.16
CA ASP A 684 -0.23 31.29 -25.35
C ASP A 684 -0.04 32.29 -24.20
N LEU A 685 0.22 31.81 -22.98
CA LEU A 685 0.58 32.64 -21.83
C LEU A 685 2.05 33.07 -21.89
N ILE A 686 2.94 32.19 -22.37
CA ILE A 686 4.36 32.52 -22.59
C ILE A 686 4.54 33.51 -23.73
N ARG A 687 3.79 33.35 -24.83
CA ARG A 687 3.77 34.34 -25.92
C ARG A 687 3.23 35.69 -25.47
N TRP A 688 2.28 35.71 -24.53
CA TRP A 688 1.76 36.93 -23.92
C TRP A 688 2.80 37.60 -23.02
N LEU A 689 3.48 36.84 -22.15
CA LEU A 689 4.57 37.37 -21.33
C LEU A 689 5.73 37.91 -22.19
N GLY A 690 6.10 37.19 -23.27
CA GLY A 690 7.10 37.69 -24.23
C GLY A 690 6.68 39.00 -24.89
N TRP A 691 5.41 39.14 -25.29
CA TRP A 691 4.89 40.39 -25.84
C TRP A 691 4.94 41.55 -24.85
N LEU A 692 4.59 41.33 -23.57
CA LEU A 692 4.73 42.36 -22.53
C LEU A 692 6.19 42.80 -22.35
N VAL A 693 7.13 41.84 -22.32
CA VAL A 693 8.56 42.13 -22.15
C VAL A 693 9.16 42.84 -23.37
N ASP A 694 8.76 42.51 -24.59
CA ASP A 694 9.40 43.08 -25.80
C ASP A 694 8.72 44.37 -26.35
N ASP A 695 7.43 44.62 -26.10
CA ASP A 695 6.67 45.70 -26.77
C ASP A 695 6.33 46.91 -25.86
N CYS A 696 6.44 46.79 -24.53
CA CYS A 696 6.06 47.87 -23.60
C CYS A 696 7.01 49.09 -23.58
N GLY A 697 8.18 49.04 -24.23
CA GLY A 697 9.14 50.16 -24.30
C GLY A 697 8.71 51.37 -25.14
N GLY A 698 7.41 51.53 -25.44
CA GLY A 698 6.93 52.34 -26.57
C GLY A 698 5.62 53.11 -26.43
N ALA A 699 4.98 53.23 -25.25
CA ALA A 699 3.77 54.05 -25.11
C ALA A 699 3.50 54.69 -23.74
N VAL A 700 3.03 55.94 -23.78
CA VAL A 700 2.50 56.80 -22.70
C VAL A 700 3.53 57.47 -21.78
N SER A 701 3.56 58.80 -21.84
CA SER A 701 4.40 59.67 -21.01
C SER A 701 3.75 60.03 -19.67
N LYS A 702 4.54 59.94 -18.59
CA LYS A 702 4.36 60.71 -17.36
C LYS A 702 5.73 61.16 -16.82
N SER A 703 5.71 62.09 -15.86
CA SER A 703 6.78 63.06 -15.68
C SER A 703 7.57 62.92 -14.37
N VAL A 704 8.89 62.84 -14.53
CA VAL A 704 9.92 63.51 -13.70
C VAL A 704 10.28 62.87 -12.34
N GLU A 705 11.62 62.77 -12.17
CA GLU A 705 12.40 62.50 -10.96
C GLU A 705 12.42 61.06 -10.39
N ASP A 706 13.60 60.71 -9.88
CA ASP A 706 14.07 59.43 -9.32
C ASP A 706 13.86 58.15 -10.16
N ALA A 707 14.87 57.83 -10.98
CA ALA A 707 15.00 56.54 -11.68
C ALA A 707 16.42 55.98 -11.56
N GLU A 708 16.56 54.78 -10.97
CA GLU A 708 17.76 53.94 -11.11
C GLU A 708 17.78 53.24 -12.48
N ASP A 709 18.88 52.58 -12.83
CA ASP A 709 19.22 52.19 -14.21
C ASP A 709 18.20 51.22 -14.87
N PRO A 710 17.42 51.67 -15.90
CA PRO A 710 16.39 50.86 -16.53
C PRO A 710 16.92 49.62 -17.28
N SER A 711 18.24 49.55 -17.57
CA SER A 711 18.83 48.43 -18.30
C SER A 711 18.81 47.12 -17.52
N VAL A 712 18.77 47.18 -16.18
CA VAL A 712 18.83 46.00 -15.31
C VAL A 712 17.50 45.25 -15.26
N SER A 713 16.37 45.97 -15.15
CA SER A 713 15.03 45.35 -15.12
C SER A 713 14.71 44.58 -16.41
N HIS A 714 15.02 45.14 -17.59
CA HIS A 714 14.75 44.46 -18.87
C HIS A 714 15.54 43.16 -19.01
N ALA A 715 16.77 43.12 -18.52
CA ALA A 715 17.58 41.91 -18.47
C ALA A 715 17.01 40.87 -17.49
N SER A 716 16.50 41.31 -16.34
CA SER A 716 15.85 40.44 -15.35
C SER A 716 14.56 39.81 -15.90
N TRP A 717 13.67 40.60 -16.50
CA TRP A 717 12.46 40.11 -17.16
C TRP A 717 12.74 39.15 -18.32
N LYS A 718 13.80 39.39 -19.11
CA LYS A 718 14.26 38.43 -20.14
C LYS A 718 14.81 37.14 -19.56
N GLY A 719 15.56 37.21 -18.46
CA GLY A 719 16.00 36.02 -17.71
C GLY A 719 14.82 35.19 -17.20
N ALA A 720 13.80 35.84 -16.65
CA ALA A 720 12.56 35.20 -16.22
C ALA A 720 11.79 34.56 -17.38
N LEU A 721 11.69 35.24 -18.53
CA LEU A 721 11.05 34.70 -19.73
C LEU A 721 11.74 33.41 -20.22
N VAL A 722 13.07 33.39 -20.27
CA VAL A 722 13.86 32.18 -20.61
C VAL A 722 13.61 31.06 -19.59
N LYS A 723 13.68 31.37 -18.28
CA LYS A 723 13.43 30.41 -17.19
C LYS A 723 12.05 29.73 -17.30
N VAL A 724 11.02 30.47 -17.73
CA VAL A 724 9.66 29.94 -17.97
C VAL A 724 9.56 29.17 -19.30
N GLN A 725 10.25 29.61 -20.36
CA GLN A 725 10.33 28.89 -21.64
C GLN A 725 11.02 27.52 -21.47
N ASP A 726 12.17 27.45 -20.80
CA ASP A 726 12.86 26.20 -20.51
C ASP A 726 12.00 25.23 -19.67
N CYS A 727 11.17 25.77 -18.77
CA CYS A 727 10.22 24.97 -17.98
C CYS A 727 9.04 24.40 -18.78
N THR A 728 8.88 24.76 -20.06
CA THR A 728 7.74 24.36 -20.92
C THR A 728 8.15 23.88 -22.30
N ALA A 729 9.45 23.88 -22.62
CA ALA A 729 10.00 23.21 -23.77
C ALA A 729 9.57 21.74 -23.80
N ALA A 730 9.17 21.23 -24.98
CA ALA A 730 8.65 19.88 -25.11
C ALA A 730 9.67 18.83 -24.64
N ALA A 731 9.28 18.07 -23.62
CA ALA A 731 10.12 17.06 -22.97
C ALA A 731 10.76 16.11 -23.99
N PRO A 732 12.04 15.71 -23.82
CA PRO A 732 12.70 14.78 -24.73
C PRO A 732 11.93 13.49 -24.94
N THR A 733 11.72 13.14 -26.21
CA THR A 733 10.96 11.98 -26.66
C THR A 733 11.84 10.85 -27.14
N HIS A 734 13.03 11.12 -27.67
CA HIS A 734 13.89 10.10 -28.27
C HIS A 734 15.29 10.09 -27.66
N TYR A 735 15.59 8.99 -26.98
CA TYR A 735 16.87 8.73 -26.34
C TYR A 735 17.66 7.72 -27.18
N ALA A 736 18.95 7.95 -27.36
CA ALA A 736 19.85 7.06 -28.09
C ALA A 736 21.09 6.70 -27.27
N VAL A 737 21.59 5.47 -27.40
CA VAL A 737 22.80 4.98 -26.71
C VAL A 737 23.80 4.45 -27.73
N VAL A 738 25.08 4.83 -27.58
CA VAL A 738 26.19 4.38 -28.42
C VAL A 738 26.88 3.16 -27.80
N LEU A 739 27.04 2.05 -28.54
CA LEU A 739 27.71 0.82 -28.08
C LEU A 739 28.98 0.49 -28.88
N PHE A 740 30.09 0.29 -28.18
CA PHE A 740 31.39 -0.17 -28.70
C PHE A 740 31.86 -1.42 -27.93
N GLU A 741 32.79 -2.22 -28.47
CA GLU A 741 33.27 -3.41 -27.77
C GLU A 741 33.93 -3.05 -26.44
N GLY A 742 33.58 -3.74 -25.35
CA GLY A 742 34.09 -3.44 -24.02
C GLY A 742 33.40 -2.25 -23.34
N PHE A 743 32.20 -1.87 -23.77
CA PHE A 743 31.34 -0.97 -23.00
C PHE A 743 30.98 -1.60 -21.64
N GLN A 744 30.71 -0.77 -20.65
CA GLN A 744 30.33 -1.22 -19.31
C GLN A 744 28.81 -1.39 -19.20
N ALA A 745 28.35 -2.58 -18.79
CA ALA A 745 26.93 -2.94 -18.74
C ALA A 745 26.07 -1.90 -17.99
N LEU A 746 26.47 -1.54 -16.76
CA LEU A 746 25.69 -0.64 -15.90
C LEU A 746 25.75 0.84 -16.35
N ASP A 747 26.78 1.25 -17.09
CA ASP A 747 26.84 2.60 -17.71
C ASP A 747 25.75 2.78 -18.79
N VAL A 748 25.29 1.66 -19.39
CA VAL A 748 24.16 1.62 -20.33
C VAL A 748 22.86 1.35 -19.60
N PHE A 749 22.79 0.25 -18.85
CA PHE A 749 21.53 -0.26 -18.31
C PHE A 749 21.03 0.48 -17.08
N GLY A 750 21.90 1.15 -16.30
CA GLY A 750 21.48 1.98 -15.17
C GLY A 750 20.61 3.17 -15.59
N PRO A 751 21.08 4.03 -16.53
CA PRO A 751 20.26 5.08 -17.13
C PRO A 751 19.05 4.54 -17.90
N LEU A 752 19.22 3.45 -18.66
CA LEU A 752 18.11 2.89 -19.43
C LEU A 752 17.00 2.32 -18.56
N ASP A 753 17.29 1.79 -17.37
CA ASP A 753 16.24 1.30 -16.47
C ASP A 753 15.41 2.44 -15.86
N ALA A 754 16.06 3.56 -15.50
CA ALA A 754 15.35 4.79 -15.12
C ALA A 754 14.46 5.34 -16.26
N LEU A 755 14.93 5.21 -17.51
CA LEU A 755 14.14 5.57 -18.70
C LEU A 755 13.04 4.54 -19.02
N ASN A 756 13.24 3.23 -18.78
CA ASN A 756 12.21 2.20 -18.91
C ASN A 756 11.05 2.47 -17.94
N ILE A 757 11.37 2.84 -16.69
CA ILE A 757 10.35 3.18 -15.69
C ILE A 757 9.66 4.51 -16.01
N THR A 758 10.37 5.46 -16.64
CA THR A 758 9.80 6.71 -17.19
C THR A 758 8.84 6.43 -18.35
N SER A 759 9.16 5.47 -19.24
CA SER A 759 8.35 5.16 -20.42
C SER A 759 6.99 4.54 -20.13
N LEU A 760 6.75 4.13 -18.88
CA LEU A 760 5.44 3.66 -18.40
C LEU A 760 4.39 4.78 -18.36
N ASP A 761 4.80 6.02 -18.09
CA ASP A 761 3.93 7.20 -17.98
C ASP A 761 4.17 8.24 -19.10
N ASN A 762 5.32 8.17 -19.80
CA ASN A 762 5.72 9.12 -20.84
C ASN A 762 6.03 8.40 -22.17
N GLY A 763 5.50 8.90 -23.29
CA GLY A 763 5.69 8.31 -24.61
C GLY A 763 7.09 8.54 -25.20
N ILE A 764 8.11 7.87 -24.65
CA ILE A 764 9.50 7.98 -25.10
C ILE A 764 9.97 6.77 -25.92
N LYS A 765 10.93 7.00 -26.81
CA LYS A 765 11.54 6.09 -27.79
C LYS A 765 13.01 5.86 -27.45
N LEU A 766 13.48 4.62 -27.61
CA LEU A 766 14.89 4.24 -27.46
C LEU A 766 15.48 3.78 -28.79
N SER A 767 16.71 4.22 -29.10
CA SER A 767 17.55 3.64 -30.16
C SER A 767 18.93 3.25 -29.62
N ILE A 768 19.28 1.97 -29.74
CA ILE A 768 20.63 1.46 -29.47
C ILE A 768 21.42 1.47 -30.78
N ILE A 769 22.56 2.18 -30.83
CA ILE A 769 23.40 2.35 -32.02
C ILE A 769 24.75 1.66 -31.81
N GLY A 770 25.06 0.65 -32.64
CA GLY A 770 26.34 -0.07 -32.61
C GLY A 770 27.13 0.06 -33.92
N PRO A 771 28.29 -0.59 -34.07
CA PRO A 771 29.09 -0.52 -35.30
C PRO A 771 28.31 -1.07 -36.50
N ASP A 772 27.68 -2.22 -36.29
CA ASP A 772 26.71 -2.88 -37.18
C ASP A 772 25.53 -3.41 -36.34
N LEU A 773 24.77 -4.41 -36.85
CA LEU A 773 23.63 -5.02 -36.14
C LEU A 773 23.98 -6.33 -35.42
N SER A 774 25.25 -6.71 -35.33
CA SER A 774 25.70 -7.86 -34.55
C SER A 774 25.75 -7.54 -33.04
N PRO A 775 25.62 -8.53 -32.14
CA PRO A 775 25.57 -8.28 -30.70
C PRO A 775 26.90 -7.75 -30.13
N VAL A 776 26.97 -6.44 -29.86
CA VAL A 776 28.14 -5.77 -29.27
C VAL A 776 28.33 -6.25 -27.83
N SER A 777 29.56 -6.63 -27.46
CA SER A 777 29.86 -7.24 -26.16
C SER A 777 30.46 -6.28 -25.13
N THR A 778 30.21 -6.55 -23.85
CA THR A 778 30.91 -5.92 -22.71
C THR A 778 32.33 -6.47 -22.50
N LYS A 779 32.69 -7.54 -23.22
CA LYS A 779 34.07 -8.02 -23.30
C LYS A 779 34.98 -6.99 -23.98
N PRO A 780 36.08 -6.55 -23.34
CA PRO A 780 37.00 -5.61 -23.97
C PRO A 780 37.84 -6.28 -25.08
N PRO A 781 38.28 -5.50 -26.09
CA PRO A 781 39.16 -6.00 -27.15
C PRO A 781 40.46 -6.60 -26.59
N SER A 782 40.93 -7.67 -27.22
CA SER A 782 42.09 -8.48 -26.80
C SER A 782 43.41 -7.69 -26.66
N SER A 783 43.50 -6.49 -27.22
CA SER A 783 44.62 -5.54 -27.11
C SER A 783 44.74 -4.88 -25.73
N THR A 784 43.64 -4.75 -24.98
CA THR A 784 43.54 -3.78 -23.86
C THR A 784 43.77 -4.33 -22.47
N ALA A 785 43.61 -5.63 -22.27
CA ALA A 785 43.28 -6.17 -20.96
C ALA A 785 44.18 -7.34 -20.56
N ASN A 786 44.96 -7.15 -19.50
CA ASN A 786 45.68 -8.21 -18.77
C ASN A 786 44.69 -9.10 -17.99
N LEU A 787 43.75 -9.71 -18.70
CA LEU A 787 42.77 -10.64 -18.14
C LEU A 787 43.48 -11.92 -17.72
N LYS A 788 43.03 -12.52 -16.61
CA LYS A 788 43.47 -13.87 -16.24
C LYS A 788 43.06 -14.86 -17.35
N PRO A 789 43.93 -15.84 -17.71
CA PRO A 789 43.54 -16.91 -18.62
C PRO A 789 42.23 -17.56 -18.17
N GLY A 790 41.28 -17.69 -19.10
CA GLY A 790 39.93 -18.22 -18.82
C GLY A 790 38.87 -17.16 -18.45
N TRP A 791 39.15 -15.85 -18.51
CA TRP A 791 38.10 -14.84 -18.39
C TRP A 791 37.13 -14.90 -19.58
N GLY A 792 35.87 -15.26 -19.30
CA GLY A 792 34.85 -15.53 -20.32
C GLY A 792 33.42 -15.20 -19.90
N PHE A 793 33.24 -14.33 -18.90
CA PHE A 793 31.93 -13.76 -18.56
C PHE A 793 31.77 -12.41 -19.25
N SER A 794 30.76 -12.27 -20.10
CA SER A 794 30.43 -11.02 -20.79
C SER A 794 29.01 -11.07 -21.36
N GLU A 795 28.26 -10.00 -21.19
CA GLU A 795 27.01 -9.75 -21.88
C GLU A 795 27.26 -9.34 -23.35
N SER A 796 26.24 -9.47 -24.20
CA SER A 796 26.19 -8.85 -25.52
C SER A 796 24.79 -8.32 -25.82
N VAL A 797 24.71 -7.22 -26.56
CA VAL A 797 23.48 -6.47 -26.84
C VAL A 797 23.34 -6.25 -28.33
N ALA A 798 22.21 -6.66 -28.91
CA ALA A 798 21.90 -6.43 -30.32
C ALA A 798 21.52 -4.95 -30.56
N PRO A 799 22.22 -4.21 -31.42
CA PRO A 799 21.86 -2.84 -31.77
C PRO A 799 20.57 -2.77 -32.60
N THR A 800 19.89 -1.63 -32.51
CA THR A 800 18.73 -1.29 -33.35
C THR A 800 19.12 -0.54 -34.63
N HIS A 801 20.24 0.17 -34.58
CA HIS A 801 20.77 1.04 -35.62
C HIS A 801 22.30 0.90 -35.70
N THR A 802 22.90 1.34 -36.80
CA THR A 802 24.35 1.23 -37.03
C THR A 802 25.03 2.60 -37.07
N TYR A 803 26.34 2.65 -36.87
CA TYR A 803 27.13 3.89 -37.00
C TYR A 803 27.04 4.52 -38.40
N ALA A 804 26.72 3.71 -39.44
CA ALA A 804 26.51 4.16 -40.80
C ALA A 804 25.07 4.65 -41.08
N ASN A 805 24.10 4.29 -40.25
CA ASN A 805 22.70 4.68 -40.37
C ASN A 805 22.07 4.93 -38.98
N PRO A 806 22.51 5.99 -38.26
CA PRO A 806 21.89 6.40 -37.00
C PRO A 806 20.53 7.07 -37.26
N PRO A 807 19.64 7.12 -36.25
CA PRO A 807 18.43 7.93 -36.34
C PRO A 807 18.74 9.42 -36.47
N THR A 808 17.89 10.15 -37.19
CA THR A 808 18.00 11.62 -37.38
C THR A 808 17.22 12.43 -36.34
N ASP A 809 16.38 11.79 -35.54
CA ASP A 809 15.38 12.41 -34.67
C ASP A 809 15.73 12.29 -33.17
N ILE A 810 17.02 12.33 -32.82
CA ILE A 810 17.52 12.08 -31.44
C ILE A 810 17.43 13.35 -30.58
N ASP A 811 16.68 13.31 -29.48
CA ASP A 811 16.67 14.39 -28.48
C ASP A 811 17.87 14.28 -27.51
N VAL A 812 18.19 13.06 -27.04
CA VAL A 812 19.24 12.81 -26.04
C VAL A 812 20.18 11.70 -26.50
N LEU A 813 21.48 11.98 -26.56
CA LEU A 813 22.51 10.99 -26.87
C LEU A 813 23.29 10.59 -25.61
N ILE A 814 23.42 9.29 -25.36
CA ILE A 814 24.10 8.72 -24.18
C ILE A 814 25.34 7.94 -24.63
N VAL A 815 26.50 8.29 -24.07
CA VAL A 815 27.80 7.67 -24.37
C VAL A 815 28.35 6.99 -23.11
N PRO A 816 28.30 5.64 -23.03
CA PRO A 816 28.79 4.89 -21.87
C PRO A 816 30.32 4.85 -21.81
N GLY A 817 30.85 4.45 -20.65
CA GLY A 817 32.25 4.10 -20.47
C GLY A 817 32.48 2.59 -20.60
N GLY A 818 33.60 2.14 -20.03
CA GLY A 818 34.02 0.74 -20.01
C GLY A 818 35.47 0.53 -20.43
N MET A 819 35.98 -0.70 -20.23
CA MET A 819 37.38 -1.04 -20.53
C MET A 819 37.72 -0.88 -22.02
N GLY A 820 36.73 -1.00 -22.92
CA GLY A 820 36.87 -0.72 -24.35
C GLY A 820 37.38 0.69 -24.67
N THR A 821 37.10 1.67 -23.80
CA THR A 821 37.60 3.06 -23.93
C THR A 821 39.11 3.21 -23.73
N ASN A 822 39.83 2.12 -23.41
CA ASN A 822 41.29 2.13 -23.31
C ASN A 822 41.99 1.83 -24.65
N ASP A 823 41.31 1.26 -25.64
CA ASP A 823 41.80 1.23 -27.02
C ASP A 823 41.24 2.43 -27.78
N ALA A 824 42.12 3.33 -28.23
CA ALA A 824 41.73 4.48 -29.03
C ALA A 824 41.17 4.08 -30.40
N THR A 825 41.60 2.93 -30.96
CA THR A 825 41.14 2.46 -32.29
C THR A 825 39.72 1.90 -32.24
N ASN A 826 39.39 1.15 -31.19
CA ASN A 826 38.05 0.61 -30.91
C ASN A 826 36.98 1.72 -30.83
N VAL A 827 37.26 2.79 -30.07
CA VAL A 827 36.28 3.87 -29.86
C VAL A 827 36.33 4.97 -30.93
N MET A 828 37.31 5.01 -31.82
CA MET A 828 37.40 6.08 -32.85
C MET A 828 36.14 6.20 -33.73
N PRO A 829 35.46 5.13 -34.15
CA PRO A 829 34.18 5.24 -34.86
C PRO A 829 33.06 5.83 -33.99
N ALA A 830 33.03 5.51 -32.69
CA ALA A 830 32.09 6.09 -31.73
C ALA A 830 32.37 7.58 -31.47
N VAL A 831 33.65 7.99 -31.42
CA VAL A 831 34.09 9.39 -31.33
C VAL A 831 33.58 10.18 -32.53
N GLN A 832 33.77 9.67 -33.75
CA GLN A 832 33.33 10.37 -34.95
C GLN A 832 31.80 10.39 -35.10
N LEU A 833 31.09 9.31 -34.73
CA LEU A 833 29.63 9.33 -34.66
C LEU A 833 29.12 10.39 -33.67
N THR A 834 29.68 10.43 -32.45
CA THR A 834 29.29 11.40 -31.41
C THR A 834 29.51 12.84 -31.89
N ARG A 835 30.65 13.11 -32.52
CA ARG A 835 30.96 14.41 -33.15
C ARG A 835 29.95 14.79 -34.25
N ASN A 836 29.53 13.83 -35.07
CA ASN A 836 28.59 14.06 -36.17
C ASN A 836 27.13 14.27 -35.68
N LEU A 837 26.71 13.56 -34.62
CA LEU A 837 25.35 13.66 -34.09
C LEU A 837 25.15 14.90 -33.19
N TYR A 838 26.16 15.27 -32.41
CA TYR A 838 26.04 16.31 -31.37
C TYR A 838 25.37 17.63 -31.81
N PRO A 839 25.65 18.21 -33.00
CA PRO A 839 25.00 19.46 -33.43
C PRO A 839 23.47 19.41 -33.57
N ASN A 840 22.87 18.22 -33.59
CA ASN A 840 21.43 18.02 -33.80
C ASN A 840 20.70 17.50 -32.55
N VAL A 841 21.39 17.13 -31.46
CA VAL A 841 20.75 16.61 -30.24
C VAL A 841 20.54 17.73 -29.22
N LYS A 842 19.44 17.68 -28.48
CA LYS A 842 19.15 18.65 -27.41
C LYS A 842 20.11 18.48 -26.24
N TYR A 843 20.38 17.24 -25.82
CA TYR A 843 21.26 16.94 -24.68
C TYR A 843 22.25 15.80 -25.00
N LEU A 844 23.44 15.90 -24.40
CA LEU A 844 24.51 14.91 -24.54
C LEU A 844 24.97 14.41 -23.17
N PHE A 845 24.87 13.11 -22.95
CA PHE A 845 25.33 12.43 -21.74
C PHE A 845 26.62 11.65 -22.00
N SER A 846 27.54 11.72 -21.05
CA SER A 846 28.62 10.74 -20.94
C SER A 846 28.75 10.20 -19.52
N ILE A 847 29.05 8.92 -19.41
CA ILE A 847 29.07 8.20 -18.13
C ILE A 847 30.44 7.55 -17.97
N CYS A 848 30.99 7.59 -16.76
CA CYS A 848 32.23 6.90 -16.42
C CYS A 848 33.38 7.33 -17.34
N THR A 849 34.04 6.40 -18.04
CA THR A 849 35.10 6.72 -19.01
C THR A 849 34.60 7.15 -20.38
N GLY A 850 33.27 7.20 -20.61
CA GLY A 850 32.66 7.73 -21.82
C GLY A 850 33.00 9.21 -22.05
N ALA A 851 33.32 9.97 -21.00
CA ALA A 851 33.84 11.32 -21.11
C ALA A 851 35.14 11.41 -21.96
N LYS A 852 35.94 10.32 -22.04
CA LYS A 852 37.10 10.23 -22.95
C LYS A 852 36.70 10.27 -24.43
N ILE A 853 35.52 9.75 -24.78
CA ILE A 853 34.98 9.75 -26.16
C ILE A 853 34.54 11.17 -26.53
N LEU A 854 33.88 11.90 -25.62
CA LEU A 854 33.48 13.29 -25.82
C LEU A 854 34.69 14.24 -25.88
N ALA A 855 35.72 14.00 -25.05
CA ALA A 855 36.97 14.74 -25.09
C ALA A 855 37.74 14.47 -26.40
N ALA A 856 37.84 13.22 -26.86
CA ALA A 856 38.40 12.87 -28.17
C ALA A 856 37.59 13.46 -29.35
N ALA A 857 36.29 13.69 -29.15
CA ALA A 857 35.44 14.37 -30.11
C ALA A 857 35.65 15.90 -30.13
N GLY A 858 36.35 16.48 -29.15
CA GLY A 858 36.53 17.93 -28.97
C GLY A 858 35.32 18.64 -28.36
N LEU A 859 34.38 17.88 -27.78
CA LEU A 859 33.10 18.42 -27.29
C LEU A 859 33.17 18.95 -25.85
N LEU A 860 34.27 18.68 -25.13
CA LEU A 860 34.49 19.12 -23.76
C LEU A 860 35.54 20.25 -23.63
N ASP A 861 36.09 20.74 -24.75
CA ASP A 861 37.14 21.75 -24.71
C ASP A 861 36.60 23.08 -24.14
N GLY A 862 37.25 23.60 -23.11
CA GLY A 862 36.80 24.75 -22.32
C GLY A 862 35.63 24.49 -21.37
N LYS A 863 35.00 23.30 -21.42
CA LYS A 863 33.84 22.90 -20.62
C LYS A 863 34.22 22.23 -19.30
N GLN A 864 33.34 22.32 -18.32
CA GLN A 864 33.44 21.57 -17.06
C GLN A 864 32.96 20.14 -17.25
N ALA A 865 33.73 19.16 -16.76
CA ALA A 865 33.40 17.75 -16.90
C ALA A 865 33.95 16.89 -15.75
N THR A 866 33.31 15.76 -15.46
CA THR A 866 33.83 14.72 -14.55
C THR A 866 33.97 13.39 -15.29
N THR A 867 34.68 12.44 -14.69
CA THR A 867 34.88 11.08 -15.22
C THR A 867 35.22 10.12 -14.07
N ASN A 868 35.40 8.85 -14.38
CA ASN A 868 35.60 7.78 -13.42
C ASN A 868 36.82 8.00 -12.52
N LYS A 869 36.59 8.19 -11.21
CA LYS A 869 37.64 8.58 -10.25
C LYS A 869 38.83 7.63 -10.22
N ARG A 870 38.61 6.31 -10.38
CA ARG A 870 39.67 5.29 -10.50
C ARG A 870 40.55 5.43 -11.75
N HIS A 871 40.02 6.00 -12.84
CA HIS A 871 40.72 6.20 -14.11
C HIS A 871 41.08 7.67 -14.38
N TYR A 872 40.73 8.59 -13.48
CA TYR A 872 40.79 10.04 -13.65
C TYR A 872 42.17 10.51 -14.15
N GLU A 873 43.25 10.13 -13.47
CA GLU A 873 44.64 10.43 -13.81
C GLU A 873 45.11 9.95 -15.19
N ILE A 874 44.38 9.03 -15.82
CA ILE A 874 44.67 8.49 -17.16
C ILE A 874 43.70 9.11 -18.18
N ALA A 875 42.46 9.38 -17.79
CA ALA A 875 41.44 9.99 -18.62
C ALA A 875 41.71 11.47 -18.92
N ILE A 876 42.20 12.26 -17.95
CA ILE A 876 42.37 13.71 -18.12
C ILE A 876 43.61 14.11 -18.93
N LYS A 877 44.70 13.33 -18.86
CA LYS A 877 46.03 13.71 -19.38
C LYS A 877 46.08 14.03 -20.89
N PRO A 878 45.34 13.35 -21.78
CA PRO A 878 45.32 13.72 -23.20
C PRO A 878 44.51 14.99 -23.51
N TYR A 879 43.71 15.50 -22.56
CA TYR A 879 42.69 16.52 -22.80
C TYR A 879 42.81 17.68 -21.79
N PRO A 880 43.92 18.45 -21.82
CA PRO A 880 44.19 19.53 -20.87
C PRO A 880 43.30 20.77 -21.06
N GLN A 881 42.57 20.88 -22.18
CA GLN A 881 41.65 22.00 -22.44
C GLN A 881 40.30 21.85 -21.71
N VAL A 882 39.99 20.65 -21.18
CA VAL A 882 38.77 20.35 -20.45
C VAL A 882 38.95 20.73 -18.97
N LYS A 883 37.98 21.41 -18.37
CA LYS A 883 37.99 21.81 -16.95
C LYS A 883 37.51 20.63 -16.09
N TRP A 884 38.39 19.65 -15.90
CA TRP A 884 38.08 18.43 -15.18
C TRP A 884 37.84 18.64 -13.69
N GLN A 885 36.65 18.28 -13.20
CA GLN A 885 36.21 18.41 -11.81
C GLN A 885 36.53 17.14 -11.00
N ARG A 886 37.43 17.28 -10.01
CA ARG A 886 38.00 16.14 -9.27
C ARG A 886 37.03 15.57 -8.25
N SER A 887 36.32 16.41 -7.50
CA SER A 887 35.19 16.03 -6.65
C SER A 887 33.89 16.45 -7.33
N ALA A 888 33.14 15.48 -7.86
CA ALA A 888 31.84 15.66 -8.52
C ALA A 888 31.33 14.30 -9.01
N ARG A 889 30.13 13.91 -8.57
CA ARG A 889 29.39 12.71 -8.97
C ARG A 889 28.86 12.85 -10.39
N TRP A 890 28.31 14.01 -10.72
CA TRP A 890 28.08 14.47 -12.09
C TRP A 890 28.33 15.97 -12.22
N VAL A 891 28.54 16.43 -13.45
CA VAL A 891 28.74 17.83 -13.83
C VAL A 891 27.88 18.15 -15.04
N VAL A 892 27.27 19.32 -15.05
CA VAL A 892 26.46 19.86 -16.14
C VAL A 892 27.09 21.16 -16.63
N ASP A 893 27.31 21.29 -17.94
CA ASP A 893 27.83 22.52 -18.54
C ASP A 893 27.09 22.83 -19.87
N GLY A 894 26.04 23.63 -19.75
CA GLY A 894 25.05 23.82 -20.81
C GLY A 894 24.22 22.55 -20.98
N ASN A 895 24.17 22.00 -22.19
CA ASN A 895 23.43 20.77 -22.51
C ASN A 895 24.26 19.48 -22.38
N ILE A 896 25.53 19.57 -21.97
CA ILE A 896 26.39 18.40 -21.77
C ILE A 896 26.36 17.99 -20.29
N TRP A 897 26.06 16.71 -20.06
CA TRP A 897 26.08 16.04 -18.77
C TRP A 897 27.21 15.00 -18.75
N THR A 898 27.99 14.98 -17.67
CA THR A 898 29.09 14.02 -17.48
C THR A 898 29.00 13.42 -16.07
N SER A 899 29.18 12.10 -15.90
CA SER A 899 29.14 11.44 -14.58
C SER A 899 30.35 10.55 -14.29
N SER A 900 30.65 10.34 -13.00
CA SER A 900 31.91 9.77 -12.54
C SER A 900 31.91 8.24 -12.39
N GLY A 901 31.28 7.71 -11.34
CA GLY A 901 31.17 6.29 -11.07
C GLY A 901 30.31 5.56 -12.08
N ILE A 902 30.49 4.24 -12.16
CA ILE A 902 29.63 3.35 -12.96
C ILE A 902 28.15 3.53 -12.56
N SER A 903 27.87 3.61 -11.25
CA SER A 903 26.53 3.88 -10.70
C SER A 903 26.07 5.33 -10.86
N ALA A 904 27.00 6.30 -10.96
CA ALA A 904 26.68 7.72 -11.06
C ALA A 904 25.97 8.09 -12.38
N GLY A 905 26.02 7.22 -13.40
CA GLY A 905 25.17 7.33 -14.59
C GLY A 905 23.67 7.26 -14.27
N THR A 906 23.27 6.41 -13.32
CA THR A 906 21.87 6.30 -12.88
C THR A 906 21.45 7.55 -12.10
N ASP A 907 22.27 8.02 -11.15
CA ASP A 907 21.98 9.24 -10.37
C ASP A 907 21.85 10.49 -11.27
N ALA A 908 22.76 10.64 -12.25
CA ALA A 908 22.71 11.73 -13.21
C ALA A 908 21.48 11.66 -14.14
N MET A 909 21.05 10.46 -14.53
CA MET A 909 19.83 10.28 -15.32
C MET A 909 18.57 10.56 -14.49
N LEU A 910 18.54 10.18 -13.20
CA LEU A 910 17.44 10.53 -12.29
C LEU A 910 17.37 12.04 -12.04
N ALA A 911 18.51 12.73 -11.91
CA ALA A 911 18.57 14.19 -11.85
C ALA A 911 18.07 14.85 -13.14
N PHE A 912 18.40 14.29 -14.31
CA PHE A 912 17.87 14.76 -15.60
C PHE A 912 16.36 14.56 -15.74
N ILE A 913 15.86 13.39 -15.35
CA ILE A 913 14.42 13.10 -15.25
C ILE A 913 13.75 14.10 -14.29
N GLY A 914 14.43 14.50 -13.20
CA GLY A 914 13.96 15.51 -12.25
C GLY A 914 13.88 16.92 -12.83
N MET A 915 14.82 17.30 -13.70
CA MET A 915 14.81 18.57 -14.43
C MET A 915 13.67 18.63 -15.46
N VAL A 916 13.51 17.57 -16.24
CA VAL A 916 12.52 17.47 -17.33
C VAL A 916 11.10 17.31 -16.77
N TYR A 917 10.85 16.22 -16.04
CA TYR A 917 9.51 15.80 -15.61
C TYR A 917 9.14 16.25 -14.18
N GLY A 918 10.10 16.81 -13.44
CA GLY A 918 9.93 17.28 -12.07
C GLY A 918 10.48 16.31 -11.02
N ARG A 919 11.02 16.86 -9.92
CA ARG A 919 11.67 16.09 -8.85
C ARG A 919 10.79 14.98 -8.26
N ASP A 920 9.51 15.24 -8.03
CA ASP A 920 8.60 14.23 -7.47
C ASP A 920 8.37 13.04 -8.42
N PHE A 921 8.42 13.27 -9.73
CA PHE A 921 8.40 12.20 -10.72
C PHE A 921 9.70 11.39 -10.69
N ALA A 922 10.87 12.04 -10.67
CA ALA A 922 12.16 11.35 -10.52
C ALA A 922 12.26 10.53 -9.22
N LEU A 923 11.76 11.05 -8.10
CA LEU A 923 11.61 10.31 -6.86
C LEU A 923 10.68 9.09 -7.01
N SER A 924 9.62 9.20 -7.82
CA SER A 924 8.73 8.05 -8.11
C SER A 924 9.42 6.99 -8.98
N VAL A 925 10.24 7.40 -9.96
CA VAL A 925 11.07 6.53 -10.79
C VAL A 925 12.08 5.79 -9.92
N ALA A 926 12.88 6.50 -9.12
CA ALA A 926 13.85 5.91 -8.19
C ALA A 926 13.21 4.91 -7.22
N LYS A 927 12.03 5.23 -6.65
CA LYS A 927 11.26 4.33 -5.78
C LYS A 927 10.78 3.07 -6.50
N ARG A 928 10.30 3.18 -7.75
CA ARG A 928 9.88 2.03 -8.58
C ARG A 928 11.05 1.11 -8.96
N MET A 929 12.26 1.65 -9.07
CA MET A 929 13.50 0.89 -9.27
C MET A 929 14.06 0.29 -7.96
N GLU A 930 13.45 0.58 -6.81
CA GLU A 930 14.02 0.36 -5.47
C GLU A 930 15.44 0.95 -5.30
N TYR A 931 15.77 1.99 -6.08
CA TYR A 931 17.10 2.56 -6.19
C TYR A 931 17.33 3.73 -5.22
N ARG A 932 18.39 3.65 -4.41
CA ARG A 932 18.83 4.74 -3.54
C ARG A 932 19.55 5.83 -4.35
N TRP A 933 18.76 6.74 -4.92
CA TRP A 933 19.25 7.93 -5.61
C TRP A 933 20.06 8.84 -4.67
N VAL A 934 21.21 9.31 -5.14
CA VAL A 934 21.98 10.41 -4.55
C VAL A 934 21.64 11.70 -5.29
N GLU A 935 20.95 12.62 -4.60
CA GLU A 935 20.44 13.87 -5.19
C GLU A 935 21.49 15.00 -5.28
N ASP A 936 22.62 14.88 -4.58
CA ASP A 936 23.68 15.90 -4.57
C ASP A 936 24.79 15.57 -5.60
N PRO A 937 25.06 16.45 -6.59
CA PRO A 937 26.17 16.27 -7.53
C PRO A 937 27.56 16.30 -6.85
N ALA A 938 27.70 16.81 -5.62
CA ALA A 938 28.95 16.83 -4.87
C ALA A 938 29.22 15.52 -4.09
N ASP A 939 28.19 14.71 -3.79
CA ASP A 939 28.34 13.44 -3.05
C ASP A 939 28.93 12.32 -3.93
N ASP A 940 30.25 12.38 -4.13
CA ASP A 940 31.03 11.30 -4.74
C ASP A 940 31.99 10.67 -3.70
N PRO A 941 31.60 9.57 -3.03
CA PRO A 941 32.45 8.89 -2.05
C PRO A 941 33.67 8.18 -2.68
N PHE A 942 33.85 8.25 -4.00
CA PHE A 942 35.04 7.80 -4.72
C PHE A 942 35.97 8.95 -5.13
N ALA A 943 35.58 10.20 -4.91
CA ALA A 943 36.52 11.32 -4.94
C ALA A 943 37.49 11.19 -3.76
N ALA A 944 38.79 11.34 -4.02
CA ALA A 944 39.75 11.50 -2.94
C ALA A 944 39.48 12.84 -2.24
N PRO A 945 39.54 12.92 -0.89
CA PRO A 945 39.42 14.18 -0.19
C PRO A 945 40.49 15.15 -0.70
N GLU A 946 40.14 16.43 -0.79
CA GLU A 946 41.10 17.46 -1.19
C GLU A 946 42.24 17.49 -0.17
N MET A 947 43.46 17.21 -0.62
CA MET A 947 44.64 17.47 0.20
C MET A 947 44.78 18.99 0.27
N SER A 948 44.49 19.55 1.45
CA SER A 948 44.62 20.97 1.74
C SER A 948 46.02 21.46 1.37
N SER A 949 46.10 22.37 0.41
CA SER A 949 47.31 23.01 -0.10
C SER A 949 47.75 24.19 0.77
#